data_AF-A0A2N1SYA0-F1
#
_entry.id   AF-A0A2N1SYA0-F1
#
_cell.length_a   1.000
_cell.length_b   1.000
_cell.length_c   1.000
_cell.angle_alpha   90.00
_cell.angle_beta   90.00
_cell.angle_gamma   90.00
#
_symmetry.space_group_name_H-M   'P 1'
#
loop_
_entity.id
_entity.type
_entity.pdbx_description
1 polymer ?
#
loop_
_entity_poly.entity_id
_entity_poly.type
_entity_poly.pdbx_seq_one_letter_code
_entity_poly.pdbx_strand_id
1 'polypeptide(L)'
;MGILLSLLNFLLQWYVWIPLVALLAYLTWRNYQQIESINDVESDLLILEIPKANDKSELAAEQLFASLHGILRDKNELSLNNGVQEHLSFEIASVNGQIRFYTWVPKTLRSFVEGQIYSQYPSVQIREASDEEDYISHEKQHSVSYLSEITLTDNEMLPIKTFQNFEVDPLAGITGALAKLESTGEEVCIQILAKPIADSWHKASGQWVKRVKEGKASGASFKVEWIGQVLRALWQPPEAGKSAIAAPKELSERDKTRIAEAEKKATKLGYRVKIRLVYMGESNVNAKLRMQAIVGTFKQFNSTNLNGFKMSNPTFVKEDLASYRTRSFGKGGYILNIEELASVFHLPHTNVETPNVVWASSKNAEPPSKLPIITGNSAIDENISAFGMTNFRGINHQFGMLRSDRSRHMYIIGQTGAGKTGTLALLALSDIFHGQGYAIIDPHGDFAVDNMRFIPGSRLKDVIYFNPADTAFPLGFNPLEVYDPNQKSNISSEVIGVLKRMFGESWGPRLEYILRYTILALLDRPSTTLLDIARMLTDKNFRKETLDYCQDTVVLNFWKIEFGSWNDKFVNEAISPVLNKVGAFTANPIIRNIIGQPKSTFNIRQIMDEGKILIVNLSKGLIGEDNAAILGSFLVTKIQLAAMSRSDIDKIEDRRPFYLYVDEFQNFATDSFATILSEARKYALNLTVANQYISQMNETVRDAVFGNVGTMISFRVSADDAPILAKQFEPQFEPNDLLQMHNRNFVINMVIKGEKSPAFNATTLTLPPPQIDNTGRIIENTRRNYSRSRSDVEKEITDAIRPPETLQKRPESQAMARKWPVNQKPARKPENTPQTPPASAITAKPTPSQPKPIVIPKAPDATEISVSETEKQTDRPKRKRARTRKKKTYVVTGSAPEIASGYIVGGTNKPTQPQPPKPPQAPQAPQIQKAPRPTIDAKPAKRDAEGSLRIRH
;
A
#
# COMPACT_ATOMS: atom_id res chain seq x y z
N MET A 1 15.83 -60.35 -59.66
CA MET A 1 15.42 -61.61 -59.00
C MET A 1 16.57 -62.27 -58.24
N GLY A 2 17.35 -63.19 -58.81
CA GLY A 2 18.23 -64.10 -58.05
C GLY A 2 19.14 -63.49 -56.98
N ILE A 3 19.83 -62.38 -57.27
CA ILE A 3 20.69 -61.69 -56.29
C ILE A 3 19.90 -61.18 -55.08
N LEU A 4 18.69 -60.63 -55.31
CA LEU A 4 17.82 -60.14 -54.25
C LEU A 4 17.30 -61.30 -53.37
N LEU A 5 17.00 -62.44 -54.00
CA LEU A 5 16.56 -63.66 -53.30
C LEU A 5 17.69 -64.27 -52.47
N SER A 6 18.93 -64.24 -52.98
CA SER A 6 20.13 -64.69 -52.27
C SER A 6 20.44 -63.78 -51.07
N LEU A 7 20.35 -62.45 -51.25
CA LEU A 7 20.53 -61.48 -50.17
C LEU A 7 19.46 -61.63 -49.08
N LEU A 8 18.20 -61.87 -49.47
CA LEU A 8 17.11 -62.13 -48.54
C LEU A 8 17.33 -63.45 -47.77
N ASN A 9 17.71 -64.53 -48.46
CA ASN A 9 18.04 -65.80 -47.82
C ASN A 9 19.26 -65.72 -46.89
N PHE A 10 20.22 -64.84 -47.18
CA PHE A 10 21.36 -64.56 -46.30
C PHE A 10 20.94 -63.79 -45.04
N LEU A 11 20.13 -62.73 -45.19
CA LEU A 11 19.60 -61.95 -44.06
C LEU A 11 18.65 -62.75 -43.16
N LEU A 12 17.94 -63.74 -43.73
CA LEU A 12 17.08 -64.68 -43.01
C LEU A 12 17.81 -65.86 -42.36
N GLN A 13 19.13 -66.01 -42.55
CA GLN A 13 19.88 -67.02 -41.81
C GLN A 13 19.85 -66.71 -40.31
N TRP A 14 19.62 -67.73 -39.48
CA TRP A 14 19.51 -67.56 -38.02
C TRP A 14 20.70 -66.82 -37.39
N TYR A 15 21.92 -67.05 -37.91
CA TYR A 15 23.15 -66.40 -37.43
C TYR A 15 23.33 -64.94 -37.89
N VAL A 16 22.52 -64.45 -38.85
CA VAL A 16 22.45 -63.03 -39.24
C VAL A 16 21.22 -62.37 -38.62
N TRP A 17 20.09 -63.05 -38.68
CA TRP A 17 18.79 -62.57 -38.19
C TRP A 17 18.77 -62.40 -36.67
N ILE A 18 19.29 -63.35 -35.88
CA ILE A 18 19.24 -63.27 -34.41
C ILE A 18 20.09 -62.08 -33.90
N PRO A 19 21.35 -61.86 -34.33
CA PRO A 19 22.09 -60.65 -33.96
C PRO A 19 21.44 -59.36 -34.44
N LEU A 20 20.83 -59.34 -35.63
CA LEU A 20 20.14 -58.15 -36.16
C LEU A 20 18.89 -57.82 -35.33
N VAL A 21 18.07 -58.82 -34.99
CA VAL A 21 16.88 -58.64 -34.14
C VAL A 21 17.30 -58.30 -32.70
N ALA A 22 18.35 -58.89 -32.16
CA ALA A 22 18.88 -58.53 -30.84
C ALA A 22 19.41 -57.09 -30.82
N LEU A 23 20.09 -56.63 -31.87
CA LEU A 23 20.54 -55.25 -32.02
C LEU A 23 19.36 -54.28 -32.16
N LEU A 24 18.36 -54.61 -32.99
CA LEU A 24 17.15 -53.80 -33.16
C LEU A 24 16.31 -53.76 -31.88
N ALA A 25 16.17 -54.87 -31.16
CA ALA A 25 15.52 -54.93 -29.86
C ALA A 25 16.28 -54.12 -28.80
N TYR A 26 17.60 -54.21 -28.75
CA TYR A 26 18.44 -53.38 -27.88
C TYR A 26 18.33 -51.88 -28.23
N LEU A 27 18.34 -51.51 -29.51
CA LEU A 27 18.16 -50.13 -29.97
C LEU A 27 16.74 -49.62 -29.70
N THR A 28 15.72 -50.47 -29.80
CA THR A 28 14.32 -50.13 -29.51
C THR A 28 14.10 -49.98 -28.00
N TRP A 29 14.60 -50.92 -27.19
CA TRP A 29 14.62 -50.83 -25.73
C TRP A 29 15.38 -49.60 -25.25
N ARG A 30 16.56 -49.31 -25.83
CA ARG A 30 17.34 -48.10 -25.57
C ARG A 30 16.60 -46.83 -25.99
N ASN A 31 15.90 -46.83 -27.12
CA ASN A 31 15.08 -45.69 -27.54
C ASN A 31 13.89 -45.48 -26.60
N TYR A 32 13.24 -46.57 -26.15
CA TYR A 32 12.12 -46.56 -25.20
C TYR A 32 12.56 -46.05 -23.81
N GLN A 33 13.68 -46.55 -23.29
CA GLN A 33 14.38 -46.03 -22.10
C GLN A 33 14.88 -44.57 -22.26
N GLN A 34 14.90 -44.05 -23.49
CA GLN A 34 15.26 -42.66 -23.81
C GLN A 34 14.07 -41.83 -24.27
N ILE A 35 12.83 -42.30 -24.11
CA ILE A 35 11.67 -41.42 -24.10
C ILE A 35 11.55 -40.94 -22.65
N GLU A 36 11.88 -39.66 -22.40
CA GLU A 36 11.31 -38.98 -21.24
C GLU A 36 9.79 -39.07 -21.42
N SER A 37 9.11 -39.81 -20.54
CA SER A 37 7.66 -39.88 -20.60
C SER A 37 7.10 -38.48 -20.38
N ILE A 38 6.16 -38.07 -21.23
CA ILE A 38 5.43 -36.81 -21.07
C ILE A 38 4.43 -37.04 -19.94
N ASN A 39 4.95 -37.05 -18.72
CA ASN A 39 4.16 -37.01 -17.50
C ASN A 39 3.60 -35.59 -17.39
N ASP A 40 2.30 -35.46 -17.16
CA ASP A 40 1.76 -34.23 -16.57
C ASP A 40 2.34 -34.11 -15.16
N VAL A 41 3.39 -33.30 -15.04
CA VAL A 41 3.98 -32.92 -13.76
C VAL A 41 3.17 -31.73 -13.27
N GLU A 42 2.43 -31.88 -12.17
CA GLU A 42 1.79 -30.74 -11.51
C GLU A 42 2.85 -29.66 -11.24
N SER A 43 2.59 -28.46 -11.73
CA SER A 43 3.57 -27.39 -11.84
C SER A 43 2.91 -26.03 -11.76
N ASP A 44 3.59 -25.09 -11.12
CA ASP A 44 3.08 -23.75 -10.89
C ASP A 44 3.95 -22.74 -11.67
N LEU A 45 3.32 -21.75 -12.29
CA LEU A 45 4.02 -20.64 -12.96
C LEU A 45 4.06 -19.44 -12.01
N LEU A 46 5.26 -19.06 -11.58
CA LEU A 46 5.46 -18.00 -10.60
C LEU A 46 5.95 -16.72 -11.29
N ILE A 47 5.29 -15.60 -11.04
CA ILE A 47 5.73 -14.26 -11.45
C ILE A 47 6.69 -13.72 -10.39
N LEU A 48 7.81 -13.16 -10.86
CA LEU A 48 8.83 -12.50 -10.03
C LEU A 48 8.72 -10.98 -10.21
N GLU A 49 8.11 -10.30 -9.25
CA GLU A 49 8.01 -8.83 -9.25
C GLU A 49 9.23 -8.23 -8.53
N ILE A 50 10.10 -7.59 -9.29
CA ILE A 50 11.37 -7.03 -8.78
C ILE A 50 11.15 -5.58 -8.32
N PRO A 51 11.62 -5.14 -7.14
CA PRO A 51 11.60 -3.74 -6.76
C PRO A 51 12.67 -2.93 -7.51
N LYS A 52 12.38 -1.68 -7.86
CA LYS A 52 13.35 -0.78 -8.55
C LYS A 52 14.68 -0.62 -7.81
N ALA A 53 14.65 -0.68 -6.49
CA ALA A 53 15.82 -0.58 -5.62
C ALA A 53 16.54 -1.93 -5.38
N ASN A 54 16.44 -2.90 -6.32
CA ASN A 54 17.17 -4.17 -6.22
C ASN A 54 18.68 -3.96 -6.38
N ASP A 55 19.42 -4.14 -5.29
CA ASP A 55 20.89 -4.01 -5.21
C ASP A 55 21.64 -5.32 -5.54
N LYS A 56 20.92 -6.41 -5.83
CA LYS A 56 21.51 -7.76 -6.01
C LYS A 56 21.97 -7.98 -7.45
N SER A 57 23.29 -8.05 -7.62
CA SER A 57 23.97 -8.28 -8.90
C SER A 57 23.94 -9.75 -9.37
N GLU A 58 24.56 -10.02 -10.51
CA GLU A 58 24.66 -11.34 -11.17
C GLU A 58 25.27 -12.43 -10.28
N LEU A 59 26.11 -12.03 -9.30
CA LEU A 59 26.65 -12.95 -8.29
C LEU A 59 25.55 -13.59 -7.43
N ALA A 60 24.43 -12.89 -7.18
CA ALA A 60 23.28 -13.45 -6.47
C ALA A 60 22.57 -14.53 -7.30
N ALA A 61 22.56 -14.39 -8.64
CA ALA A 61 22.08 -15.44 -9.54
C ALA A 61 23.05 -16.64 -9.60
N GLU A 62 24.37 -16.42 -9.59
CA GLU A 62 25.33 -17.53 -9.51
C GLU A 62 25.12 -18.34 -8.22
N GLN A 63 24.92 -17.67 -7.07
CA GLN A 63 24.59 -18.35 -5.81
C GLN A 63 23.20 -18.99 -5.82
N LEU A 64 22.20 -18.40 -6.48
CA LEU A 64 20.89 -19.00 -6.67
C LEU A 64 20.99 -20.32 -7.45
N PHE A 65 21.71 -20.34 -8.58
CA PHE A 65 21.91 -21.56 -9.36
C PHE A 65 22.80 -22.59 -8.64
N ALA A 66 23.71 -22.17 -7.76
CA ALA A 66 24.44 -23.08 -6.87
C ALA A 66 23.48 -23.74 -5.85
N SER A 67 22.67 -22.96 -5.14
CA SER A 67 21.63 -23.47 -4.22
C SER A 67 20.63 -24.42 -4.91
N LEU A 68 20.13 -24.04 -6.07
CA LEU A 68 19.17 -24.84 -6.84
C LEU A 68 19.77 -26.12 -7.42
N HIS A 69 21.10 -26.27 -7.44
CA HIS A 69 21.74 -27.51 -7.88
C HIS A 69 21.47 -28.67 -6.90
N GLY A 70 21.04 -28.36 -5.67
CA GLY A 70 20.50 -29.33 -4.70
C GLY A 70 19.20 -30.04 -5.14
N ILE A 71 18.61 -29.68 -6.30
CA ILE A 71 17.55 -30.44 -6.98
C ILE A 71 18.13 -31.67 -7.72
N LEU A 72 19.46 -31.78 -7.86
CA LEU A 72 20.13 -32.95 -8.42
C LEU A 72 19.87 -34.19 -7.56
N ARG A 73 19.09 -35.13 -8.10
CA ARG A 73 18.77 -36.41 -7.47
C ARG A 73 19.95 -37.35 -7.45
N ASP A 74 20.05 -38.12 -6.37
CA ASP A 74 21.09 -39.13 -6.25
C ASP A 74 20.76 -40.37 -7.11
N LYS A 75 21.76 -41.20 -7.41
CA LYS A 75 21.60 -42.35 -8.34
C LYS A 75 20.48 -43.32 -7.94
N ASN A 76 20.27 -43.48 -6.64
CA ASN A 76 19.23 -44.35 -6.09
C ASN A 76 17.83 -43.76 -6.32
N GLU A 77 17.68 -42.45 -6.14
CA GLU A 77 16.42 -41.73 -6.34
C GLU A 77 16.05 -41.64 -7.84
N LEU A 78 17.05 -41.40 -8.70
CA LEU A 78 16.88 -41.51 -10.15
C LEU A 78 16.40 -42.92 -10.54
N SER A 79 16.97 -43.98 -9.95
CA SER A 79 16.51 -45.36 -10.22
C SER A 79 15.11 -45.66 -9.67
N LEU A 80 14.66 -44.95 -8.63
CA LEU A 80 13.31 -45.09 -8.06
C LEU A 80 12.26 -44.31 -8.88
N ASN A 81 12.65 -43.21 -9.53
CA ASN A 81 11.76 -42.35 -10.32
C ASN A 81 12.10 -42.41 -11.82
N ASN A 82 12.16 -43.63 -12.37
CA ASN A 82 12.24 -43.94 -13.81
C ASN A 82 13.38 -43.24 -14.59
N GLY A 83 14.47 -42.86 -13.92
CA GLY A 83 15.61 -42.14 -14.50
C GLY A 83 15.37 -40.64 -14.70
N VAL A 84 14.24 -40.09 -14.26
CA VAL A 84 13.87 -38.70 -14.47
C VAL A 84 14.51 -37.79 -13.41
N GLN A 85 15.24 -36.80 -13.89
CA GLN A 85 15.72 -35.64 -13.13
C GLN A 85 14.80 -34.45 -13.43
N GLU A 86 14.33 -33.70 -12.42
CA GLU A 86 13.59 -32.45 -12.64
C GLU A 86 14.46 -31.38 -13.30
N HIS A 87 13.79 -30.42 -13.94
CA HIS A 87 14.34 -29.16 -14.41
C HIS A 87 13.40 -28.02 -13.99
N LEU A 88 13.91 -26.79 -14.03
CA LEU A 88 13.13 -25.56 -13.85
C LEU A 88 13.09 -24.79 -15.18
N SER A 89 12.15 -23.84 -15.32
CA SER A 89 12.19 -22.84 -16.39
C SER A 89 12.36 -21.45 -15.80
N PHE A 90 13.28 -20.67 -16.36
CA PHE A 90 13.43 -19.25 -16.08
C PHE A 90 13.05 -18.47 -17.34
N GLU A 91 12.05 -17.61 -17.24
CA GLU A 91 11.36 -17.08 -18.43
C GLU A 91 11.24 -15.55 -18.37
N ILE A 92 11.40 -14.90 -19.52
CA ILE A 92 11.27 -13.44 -19.68
C ILE A 92 10.31 -13.20 -20.85
N ALA A 93 9.16 -12.59 -20.58
CA ALA A 93 8.16 -12.30 -21.61
C ALA A 93 7.90 -10.79 -21.71
N SER A 94 7.80 -10.29 -22.94
CA SER A 94 7.27 -8.96 -23.25
C SER A 94 5.86 -9.14 -23.82
N VAL A 95 4.87 -8.71 -23.04
CA VAL A 95 3.42 -8.87 -23.27
C VAL A 95 2.82 -7.47 -23.27
N ASN A 96 2.17 -7.06 -24.37
CA ASN A 96 1.68 -5.69 -24.56
C ASN A 96 2.75 -4.62 -24.23
N GLY A 97 4.00 -4.86 -24.64
CA GLY A 97 5.16 -4.00 -24.36
C GLY A 97 5.75 -4.10 -22.95
N GLN A 98 5.05 -4.75 -22.01
CA GLN A 98 5.47 -4.88 -20.61
C GLN A 98 6.34 -6.12 -20.40
N ILE A 99 7.55 -5.94 -19.86
CA ILE A 99 8.50 -7.02 -19.58
C ILE A 99 8.23 -7.57 -18.17
N ARG A 100 7.94 -8.88 -18.09
CA ARG A 100 7.76 -9.65 -16.86
C ARG A 100 8.78 -10.79 -16.79
N PHE A 101 9.15 -11.16 -15.56
CA PHE A 101 10.02 -12.29 -15.24
C PHE A 101 9.20 -13.39 -14.58
N TYR A 102 9.43 -14.64 -14.97
CA TYR A 102 8.71 -15.80 -14.46
C TYR A 102 9.68 -16.93 -14.09
N THR A 103 9.23 -17.83 -13.22
CA THR A 103 9.87 -19.13 -12.98
C THR A 103 8.80 -20.21 -12.95
N TRP A 104 8.93 -21.20 -13.82
CA TRP A 104 8.09 -22.41 -13.80
C TRP A 104 8.76 -23.46 -12.91
N VAL A 105 7.99 -24.00 -11.96
CA VAL A 105 8.47 -24.98 -10.98
C VAL A 105 7.56 -26.21 -10.94
N PRO A 106 8.11 -27.44 -10.84
CA PRO A 106 7.34 -28.57 -10.34
C PRO A 106 6.79 -28.26 -8.95
N LYS A 107 5.51 -28.52 -8.72
CA LYS A 107 4.76 -28.14 -7.51
C LYS A 107 5.35 -28.72 -6.22
N THR A 108 5.97 -29.90 -6.32
CA THR A 108 6.74 -30.55 -5.24
C THR A 108 8.00 -29.78 -4.83
N LEU A 109 8.56 -28.94 -5.71
CA LEU A 109 9.77 -28.16 -5.48
C LEU A 109 9.49 -26.69 -5.16
N ARG A 110 8.24 -26.22 -5.30
CA ARG A 110 7.84 -24.81 -5.18
C ARG A 110 8.43 -24.12 -3.94
N SER A 111 8.12 -24.61 -2.74
CA SER A 111 8.60 -23.99 -1.49
C SER A 111 10.12 -24.03 -1.32
N PHE A 112 10.81 -24.97 -1.96
CA PHE A 112 12.28 -24.98 -2.01
C PHE A 112 12.80 -23.87 -2.95
N VAL A 113 12.26 -23.77 -4.17
CA VAL A 113 12.67 -22.75 -5.15
C VAL A 113 12.34 -21.34 -4.66
N GLU A 114 11.14 -21.11 -4.14
CA GLU A 114 10.73 -19.87 -3.48
C GLU A 114 11.71 -19.51 -2.34
N GLY A 115 12.06 -20.49 -1.49
CA GLY A 115 13.05 -20.32 -0.42
C GLY A 115 14.44 -19.91 -0.92
N GLN A 116 14.95 -20.52 -2.01
CA GLN A 116 16.24 -20.13 -2.58
C GLN A 116 16.20 -18.74 -3.23
N ILE A 117 15.11 -18.40 -3.94
CA ILE A 117 14.92 -17.06 -4.52
C ILE A 117 14.88 -16.02 -3.38
N TYR A 118 14.10 -16.24 -2.32
CA TYR A 118 14.07 -15.34 -1.16
C TYR A 118 15.39 -15.25 -0.39
N SER A 119 16.24 -16.28 -0.45
CA SER A 119 17.57 -16.24 0.18
C SER A 119 18.56 -15.34 -0.56
N GLN A 120 18.46 -15.21 -1.88
CA GLN A 120 19.38 -14.40 -2.70
C GLN A 120 18.79 -13.03 -3.07
N TYR A 121 17.46 -12.96 -3.21
CA TYR A 121 16.68 -11.77 -3.55
C TYR A 121 15.56 -11.53 -2.51
N PRO A 122 15.89 -11.10 -1.27
CA PRO A 122 14.92 -11.06 -0.16
C PRO A 122 13.73 -10.10 -0.33
N SER A 123 13.82 -9.18 -1.30
CA SER A 123 12.90 -8.08 -1.58
C SER A 123 12.03 -8.27 -2.84
N VAL A 124 12.29 -9.32 -3.63
CA VAL A 124 11.43 -9.71 -4.77
C VAL A 124 10.11 -10.26 -4.24
N GLN A 125 9.00 -9.97 -4.91
CA GLN A 125 7.72 -10.62 -4.60
C GLN A 125 7.51 -11.79 -5.56
N ILE A 126 7.06 -12.92 -5.00
CA ILE A 126 6.72 -14.12 -5.76
C ILE A 126 5.23 -14.33 -5.62
N ARG A 127 4.53 -14.51 -6.73
CA ARG A 127 3.11 -14.87 -6.77
C ARG A 127 2.83 -15.82 -7.91
N GLU A 128 1.72 -16.55 -7.82
CA GLU A 128 1.21 -17.34 -8.94
C GLU A 128 0.76 -16.43 -10.09
N ALA A 129 0.99 -16.86 -11.32
CA ALA A 129 0.34 -16.27 -12.49
C ALA A 129 -1.14 -16.69 -12.50
N SER A 130 -2.04 -15.74 -12.73
CA SER A 130 -3.43 -16.06 -13.07
C SER A 130 -3.55 -16.55 -14.52
N ASP A 131 -4.68 -17.14 -14.91
CA ASP A 131 -4.94 -17.63 -16.28
C ASP A 131 -4.79 -16.51 -17.34
N GLU A 132 -5.05 -15.25 -16.97
CA GLU A 132 -4.89 -14.05 -17.80
C GLU A 132 -3.43 -13.51 -17.81
N GLU A 133 -2.52 -14.11 -17.05
CA GLU A 133 -1.11 -13.68 -16.91
C GLU A 133 -0.07 -14.75 -17.30
N ASP A 134 -0.46 -16.03 -17.51
CA ASP A 134 0.36 -16.94 -18.32
C ASP A 134 0.30 -16.45 -19.77
N TYR A 135 1.41 -15.84 -20.19
CA TYR A 135 1.62 -15.30 -21.52
C TYR A 135 1.42 -16.33 -22.65
N ILE A 136 1.46 -17.64 -22.36
CA ILE A 136 1.19 -18.67 -23.37
C ILE A 136 -0.32 -18.83 -23.66
N SER A 137 -1.20 -18.35 -22.79
CA SER A 137 -2.66 -18.33 -23.05
C SER A 137 -3.03 -17.47 -24.27
N HIS A 138 -2.23 -16.41 -24.54
CA HIS A 138 -2.42 -15.46 -25.62
C HIS A 138 -2.18 -16.03 -27.02
N GLU A 139 -1.57 -17.22 -27.15
CA GLU A 139 -1.30 -17.87 -28.45
C GLU A 139 -2.53 -18.00 -29.35
N LYS A 140 -3.73 -18.14 -28.76
CA LYS A 140 -5.02 -18.21 -29.47
C LYS A 140 -5.47 -16.87 -30.07
N GLN A 141 -4.95 -15.76 -29.55
CA GLN A 141 -5.25 -14.39 -30.02
C GLN A 141 -4.40 -14.04 -31.25
N HIS A 142 -3.28 -14.74 -31.47
CA HIS A 142 -2.30 -14.45 -32.53
C HIS A 142 -2.38 -15.42 -33.72
N SER A 143 -2.43 -14.87 -34.93
CA SER A 143 -2.47 -15.66 -36.17
C SER A 143 -1.11 -16.28 -36.51
N VAL A 144 -0.01 -15.58 -36.22
CA VAL A 144 1.38 -16.00 -36.47
C VAL A 144 2.09 -16.30 -35.16
N SER A 145 2.80 -17.43 -35.16
CA SER A 145 3.73 -17.83 -34.10
C SER A 145 5.03 -18.32 -34.73
N TYR A 146 6.17 -17.92 -34.16
CA TYR A 146 7.51 -18.29 -34.66
C TYR A 146 8.41 -18.72 -33.50
N LEU A 147 8.78 -19.98 -33.49
CA LEU A 147 9.63 -20.63 -32.48
C LEU A 147 11.04 -20.83 -33.03
N SER A 148 12.05 -20.67 -32.18
CA SER A 148 13.44 -21.05 -32.47
C SER A 148 14.20 -21.41 -31.20
N GLU A 149 15.21 -22.28 -31.31
CA GLU A 149 16.13 -22.61 -30.22
C GLU A 149 17.47 -21.88 -30.40
N ILE A 150 18.03 -21.36 -29.30
CA ILE A 150 19.41 -20.88 -29.25
C ILE A 150 20.32 -22.06 -28.90
N THR A 151 21.42 -22.23 -29.65
CA THR A 151 22.44 -23.27 -29.40
C THR A 151 23.86 -22.70 -29.45
N LEU A 152 24.84 -23.47 -28.97
CA LEU A 152 26.25 -23.07 -28.94
C LEU A 152 26.91 -23.11 -30.33
N THR A 153 27.88 -22.22 -30.59
CA THR A 153 28.63 -22.14 -31.86
C THR A 153 29.70 -23.23 -31.97
N ASP A 154 30.44 -23.48 -30.88
CA ASP A 154 31.54 -24.44 -30.74
C ASP A 154 31.22 -25.46 -29.63
N ASN A 155 32.16 -26.35 -29.31
CA ASN A 155 31.98 -27.45 -28.35
C ASN A 155 31.60 -26.96 -26.94
N GLU A 156 30.61 -27.59 -26.32
CA GLU A 156 30.05 -27.20 -25.02
C GLU A 156 31.04 -27.16 -23.84
N MET A 157 32.21 -27.83 -23.96
CA MET A 157 33.26 -27.75 -22.94
C MET A 157 33.96 -26.38 -22.91
N LEU A 158 33.79 -25.54 -23.93
CA LEU A 158 34.26 -24.15 -23.97
C LEU A 158 33.20 -23.21 -23.37
N PRO A 159 33.61 -22.20 -22.60
CA PRO A 159 32.69 -21.21 -22.05
C PRO A 159 32.26 -20.15 -23.08
N ILE A 160 31.07 -19.59 -22.87
CA ILE A 160 30.69 -18.27 -23.38
C ILE A 160 31.41 -17.17 -22.57
N LYS A 161 31.31 -15.89 -22.99
CA LYS A 161 31.65 -14.78 -22.08
C LYS A 161 30.66 -14.74 -20.93
N THR A 162 31.15 -14.49 -19.72
CA THR A 162 30.33 -14.37 -18.51
C THR A 162 30.19 -12.92 -18.06
N PHE A 163 29.32 -12.63 -17.08
CA PHE A 163 29.10 -11.28 -16.52
C PHE A 163 30.41 -10.63 -16.06
N GLN A 164 31.40 -11.42 -15.62
CA GLN A 164 32.76 -10.96 -15.28
C GLN A 164 33.54 -10.33 -16.46
N ASN A 165 32.99 -10.36 -17.68
CA ASN A 165 33.59 -9.79 -18.89
C ASN A 165 32.84 -8.55 -19.42
N PHE A 166 31.85 -8.03 -18.69
CA PHE A 166 31.05 -6.88 -19.08
C PHE A 166 31.23 -5.73 -18.07
N GLU A 167 31.21 -4.49 -18.57
CA GLU A 167 31.22 -3.26 -17.74
C GLU A 167 29.79 -2.81 -17.35
N VAL A 168 28.78 -3.31 -18.06
CA VAL A 168 27.36 -3.01 -17.90
C VAL A 168 26.59 -4.34 -17.99
N ASP A 169 25.54 -4.47 -17.17
CA ASP A 169 24.68 -5.64 -17.06
C ASP A 169 24.29 -6.22 -18.45
N PRO A 170 24.63 -7.50 -18.76
CA PRO A 170 24.32 -8.09 -20.07
C PRO A 170 22.81 -8.27 -20.30
N LEU A 171 21.98 -8.34 -19.26
CA LEU A 171 20.53 -8.46 -19.36
C LEU A 171 19.91 -7.20 -20.00
N ALA A 172 20.51 -6.02 -19.78
CA ALA A 172 20.06 -4.75 -20.36
C ALA A 172 20.01 -4.78 -21.90
N GLY A 173 20.88 -5.55 -22.55
CA GLY A 173 20.84 -5.77 -24.00
C GLY A 173 19.60 -6.57 -24.42
N ILE A 174 19.22 -7.58 -23.64
CA ILE A 174 18.06 -8.45 -23.89
C ILE A 174 16.76 -7.68 -23.64
N THR A 175 16.62 -7.07 -22.46
CA THR A 175 15.42 -6.29 -22.07
C THR A 175 15.25 -5.05 -22.95
N GLY A 176 16.33 -4.37 -23.32
CA GLY A 176 16.31 -3.23 -24.26
C GLY A 176 15.93 -3.59 -25.71
N ALA A 177 15.94 -4.87 -26.08
CA ALA A 177 15.34 -5.35 -27.32
C ALA A 177 13.85 -5.70 -27.15
N LEU A 178 13.48 -6.31 -26.02
CA LEU A 178 12.10 -6.66 -25.65
C LEU A 178 11.19 -5.43 -25.44
N ALA A 179 11.73 -4.31 -24.96
CA ALA A 179 10.97 -3.08 -24.75
C ALA A 179 10.48 -2.42 -26.06
N LYS A 180 11.13 -2.71 -27.20
CA LYS A 180 10.85 -2.10 -28.52
C LYS A 180 9.60 -2.69 -29.23
N LEU A 181 8.72 -3.33 -28.47
CA LEU A 181 7.47 -3.96 -28.92
C LEU A 181 6.21 -3.16 -28.52
N GLU A 182 6.39 -2.10 -27.73
CA GLU A 182 5.38 -1.29 -27.04
C GLU A 182 4.17 -0.84 -27.90
N SER A 183 4.36 -0.61 -29.19
CA SER A 183 3.35 -0.05 -30.09
C SER A 183 2.69 -1.05 -31.06
N THR A 184 3.00 -2.35 -30.98
CA THR A 184 2.70 -3.29 -32.09
C THR A 184 1.79 -4.48 -31.76
N GLY A 185 1.40 -4.71 -30.49
CA GLY A 185 0.63 -5.90 -30.11
C GLY A 185 1.38 -7.22 -30.38
N GLU A 186 2.72 -7.15 -30.42
CA GLU A 186 3.61 -8.28 -30.68
C GLU A 186 4.20 -8.76 -29.36
N GLU A 187 4.17 -10.06 -29.12
CA GLU A 187 4.69 -10.68 -27.91
C GLU A 187 5.97 -11.46 -28.21
N VAL A 188 6.94 -11.38 -27.31
CA VAL A 188 8.22 -12.11 -27.42
C VAL A 188 8.61 -12.68 -26.08
N CYS A 189 8.85 -13.99 -26.07
CA CYS A 189 9.03 -14.77 -24.87
C CYS A 189 10.29 -15.64 -24.94
N ILE A 190 11.16 -15.50 -23.94
CA ILE A 190 12.42 -16.23 -23.77
C ILE A 190 12.21 -17.27 -22.68
N GLN A 191 12.50 -18.54 -22.97
CA GLN A 191 12.36 -19.67 -22.05
C GLN A 191 13.73 -20.34 -21.86
N ILE A 192 14.23 -20.40 -20.63
CA ILE A 192 15.53 -20.97 -20.27
C ILE A 192 15.29 -22.16 -19.35
N LEU A 193 15.24 -23.36 -19.94
CA LEU A 193 15.09 -24.61 -19.19
C LEU A 193 16.45 -25.02 -18.61
N ALA A 194 16.53 -25.17 -17.30
CA ALA A 194 17.74 -25.52 -16.56
C ALA A 194 17.56 -26.85 -15.81
N LYS A 195 18.31 -27.87 -16.22
CA LYS A 195 18.31 -29.23 -15.64
C LYS A 195 19.65 -29.51 -14.97
N PRO A 196 19.75 -29.63 -13.62
CA PRO A 196 21.03 -29.84 -12.95
C PRO A 196 21.67 -31.15 -13.39
N ILE A 197 23.00 -31.19 -13.45
CA ILE A 197 23.76 -32.40 -13.83
C ILE A 197 24.91 -32.68 -12.87
N ALA A 198 25.15 -33.96 -12.61
CA ALA A 198 26.25 -34.41 -11.76
C ALA A 198 27.63 -34.20 -12.40
N ASP A 199 28.59 -33.80 -11.56
CA ASP A 199 30.01 -33.46 -11.79
C ASP A 199 30.82 -34.46 -12.64
N SER A 200 30.26 -35.65 -12.87
CA SER A 200 30.67 -36.58 -13.92
C SER A 200 30.99 -35.92 -15.28
N TRP A 201 30.35 -34.79 -15.61
CA TRP A 201 30.59 -34.05 -16.85
C TRP A 201 31.99 -33.43 -16.94
N HIS A 202 32.66 -33.13 -15.82
CA HIS A 202 34.05 -32.67 -15.82
C HIS A 202 34.99 -33.72 -16.43
N LYS A 203 34.64 -35.02 -16.35
CA LYS A 203 35.38 -36.10 -17.02
C LYS A 203 35.27 -36.01 -18.55
N ALA A 204 34.15 -35.51 -19.08
CA ALA A 204 33.99 -35.25 -20.50
C ALA A 204 34.81 -34.02 -20.96
N SER A 205 34.91 -32.98 -20.12
CA SER A 205 35.86 -31.87 -20.35
C SER A 205 37.31 -32.38 -20.35
N GLY A 206 37.73 -33.16 -19.35
CA GLY A 206 39.06 -33.79 -19.32
C GLY A 206 39.37 -34.67 -20.53
N GLN A 207 38.38 -35.42 -21.05
CA GLN A 207 38.51 -36.19 -22.30
C GLN A 207 38.54 -35.32 -23.56
N TRP A 208 37.87 -34.16 -23.57
CA TRP A 208 37.98 -33.18 -24.65
C TRP A 208 39.36 -32.51 -24.63
N VAL A 209 39.79 -31.99 -23.48
CA VAL A 209 41.13 -31.45 -23.23
C VAL A 209 42.22 -32.43 -23.64
N LYS A 210 42.12 -33.71 -23.27
CA LYS A 210 43.08 -34.74 -23.69
C LYS A 210 43.12 -34.91 -25.21
N ARG A 211 41.98 -34.91 -25.90
CA ARG A 211 41.93 -34.98 -27.38
C ARG A 211 42.53 -33.74 -28.06
N VAL A 212 42.37 -32.55 -27.48
CA VAL A 212 43.02 -31.32 -27.97
C VAL A 212 44.53 -31.38 -27.72
N LYS A 213 44.97 -31.78 -26.52
CA LYS A 213 46.40 -31.99 -26.17
C LYS A 213 47.07 -33.06 -27.04
N GLU A 214 46.32 -34.08 -27.49
CA GLU A 214 46.77 -35.09 -28.48
C GLU A 214 46.69 -34.64 -29.94
N GLY A 215 46.19 -33.42 -30.23
CA GLY A 215 46.05 -32.90 -31.60
C GLY A 215 44.97 -33.57 -32.44
N LYS A 216 43.96 -34.21 -31.80
CA LYS A 216 42.90 -35.02 -32.44
C LYS A 216 41.55 -34.27 -32.55
N ALA A 217 41.59 -32.96 -32.68
CA ALA A 217 40.45 -32.08 -32.95
C ALA A 217 40.92 -30.87 -33.79
N SER A 218 40.15 -30.30 -34.71
CA SER A 218 38.78 -30.62 -35.17
C SER A 218 38.63 -30.39 -36.69
N GLY A 219 37.63 -31.00 -37.31
CA GLY A 219 37.31 -30.81 -38.73
C GLY A 219 36.61 -32.02 -39.34
N ALA A 220 35.58 -31.81 -40.17
CA ALA A 220 34.78 -32.89 -40.74
C ALA A 220 35.47 -33.53 -41.96
N SER A 221 35.91 -34.78 -41.80
CA SER A 221 36.25 -35.68 -42.92
C SER A 221 36.20 -37.13 -42.45
N PHE A 222 35.00 -37.69 -42.33
CA PHE A 222 34.80 -39.14 -42.14
C PHE A 222 35.02 -39.85 -43.48
N LYS A 223 36.25 -39.78 -43.99
CA LYS A 223 36.64 -40.39 -45.27
C LYS A 223 36.41 -41.91 -45.24
N VAL A 224 36.13 -42.46 -46.42
CA VAL A 224 35.96 -43.90 -46.70
C VAL A 224 37.22 -44.73 -46.39
N GLU A 225 38.35 -44.07 -46.12
CA GLU A 225 39.63 -44.65 -45.73
C GLU A 225 39.53 -45.64 -44.54
N TRP A 226 38.63 -45.45 -43.56
CA TRP A 226 38.51 -46.40 -42.44
C TRP A 226 37.99 -47.80 -42.87
N ILE A 227 37.06 -47.85 -43.84
CA ILE A 227 36.57 -49.12 -44.41
C ILE A 227 37.70 -49.78 -45.23
N GLY A 228 38.44 -48.99 -46.00
CA GLY A 228 39.60 -49.47 -46.76
C GLY A 228 40.76 -49.96 -45.88
N GLN A 229 40.97 -49.35 -44.70
CA GLN A 229 41.96 -49.80 -43.72
C GLN A 229 41.54 -51.09 -43.02
N VAL A 230 40.28 -51.24 -42.61
CA VAL A 230 39.77 -52.50 -42.02
C VAL A 230 39.85 -53.65 -43.04
N LEU A 231 39.49 -53.41 -44.30
CA LEU A 231 39.62 -54.43 -45.36
C LEU A 231 41.07 -54.77 -45.71
N ARG A 232 42.02 -53.82 -45.61
CA ARG A 232 43.46 -54.11 -45.75
C ARG A 232 44.03 -54.86 -44.54
N ALA A 233 43.63 -54.51 -43.33
CA ALA A 233 44.08 -55.15 -42.09
C ALA A 233 43.66 -56.64 -42.00
N LEU A 234 42.59 -57.03 -42.69
CA LEU A 234 42.14 -58.42 -42.83
C LEU A 234 42.94 -59.24 -43.87
N TRP A 235 43.84 -58.61 -44.65
CA TRP A 235 44.47 -59.24 -45.83
C TRP A 235 46.01 -59.14 -45.88
N GLN A 236 46.67 -58.61 -44.84
CA GLN A 236 48.13 -58.54 -44.76
C GLN A 236 48.67 -59.47 -43.65
N PRO A 237 49.62 -60.38 -43.95
CA PRO A 237 50.31 -61.15 -42.91
C PRO A 237 51.26 -60.25 -42.10
N PRO A 238 51.49 -60.54 -40.81
CA PRO A 238 52.25 -59.65 -39.93
C PRO A 238 53.76 -59.85 -40.05
N GLU A 239 54.47 -58.85 -40.60
CA GLU A 239 55.92 -58.67 -40.39
C GLU A 239 56.19 -57.40 -39.56
N ALA A 240 57.27 -57.43 -38.77
CA ALA A 240 57.52 -56.46 -37.70
C ALA A 240 58.48 -55.33 -38.11
N GLY A 241 58.21 -54.09 -37.67
CA GLY A 241 59.08 -52.96 -38.00
C GLY A 241 58.84 -51.63 -37.27
N LYS A 242 59.47 -51.47 -36.09
CA LYS A 242 59.93 -50.20 -35.49
C LYS A 242 58.90 -49.05 -35.32
N SER A 243 58.39 -48.89 -34.10
CA SER A 243 57.70 -47.67 -33.66
C SER A 243 58.62 -46.45 -33.69
N ALA A 244 58.27 -45.43 -34.47
CA ALA A 244 58.88 -44.10 -34.34
C ALA A 244 58.25 -43.34 -33.15
N ILE A 245 59.09 -42.83 -32.24
CA ILE A 245 58.61 -41.99 -31.13
C ILE A 245 58.32 -40.60 -31.70
N ALA A 246 57.04 -40.21 -31.73
CA ALA A 246 56.64 -38.87 -32.14
C ALA A 246 57.06 -37.84 -31.07
N ALA A 247 57.72 -36.77 -31.50
CA ALA A 247 58.07 -35.65 -30.64
C ALA A 247 56.80 -34.95 -30.09
N PRO A 248 56.83 -34.37 -28.87
CA PRO A 248 55.71 -33.62 -28.34
C PRO A 248 55.40 -32.42 -29.23
N LYS A 249 54.17 -32.37 -29.74
CA LYS A 249 53.70 -31.29 -30.62
C LYS A 249 53.39 -30.05 -29.79
N GLU A 250 54.07 -28.94 -30.07
CA GLU A 250 53.77 -27.67 -29.38
C GLU A 250 52.33 -27.23 -29.66
N LEU A 251 51.61 -26.89 -28.59
CA LEU A 251 50.23 -26.41 -28.66
C LEU A 251 50.22 -24.93 -29.06
N SER A 252 49.29 -24.55 -29.94
CA SER A 252 49.05 -23.14 -30.26
C SER A 252 48.63 -22.37 -29.01
N GLU A 253 49.01 -21.10 -28.89
CA GLU A 253 48.50 -20.21 -27.82
C GLU A 253 46.96 -20.21 -27.75
N ARG A 254 46.29 -20.27 -28.91
CA ARG A 254 44.82 -20.37 -28.98
C ARG A 254 44.29 -21.64 -28.32
N ASP A 255 44.99 -22.76 -28.48
CA ASP A 255 44.62 -24.04 -27.87
C ASP A 255 44.97 -24.06 -26.38
N LYS A 256 46.08 -23.44 -25.97
CA LYS A 256 46.42 -23.24 -24.55
C LYS A 256 45.33 -22.44 -23.82
N THR A 257 44.87 -21.31 -24.39
CA THR A 257 43.76 -20.53 -23.82
C THR A 257 42.45 -21.33 -23.80
N ARG A 258 42.10 -22.01 -24.91
CA ARG A 258 40.88 -22.85 -25.00
C ARG A 258 40.90 -24.03 -24.02
N ILE A 259 42.06 -24.60 -23.74
CA ILE A 259 42.25 -25.61 -22.68
C ILE A 259 42.05 -24.98 -21.30
N ALA A 260 42.74 -23.87 -21.00
CA ALA A 260 42.66 -23.24 -19.68
C ALA A 260 41.24 -22.79 -19.31
N GLU A 261 40.51 -22.20 -20.26
CA GLU A 261 39.12 -21.77 -20.03
C GLU A 261 38.12 -22.96 -19.98
N ALA A 262 38.40 -24.08 -20.67
CA ALA A 262 37.61 -25.31 -20.54
C ALA A 262 37.88 -26.07 -19.22
N GLU A 263 39.12 -26.02 -18.72
CA GLU A 263 39.50 -26.49 -17.38
C GLU A 263 38.85 -25.60 -16.30
N LYS A 264 38.89 -24.27 -16.45
CA LYS A 264 38.20 -23.29 -15.58
C LYS A 264 36.68 -23.50 -15.56
N LYS A 265 36.03 -23.61 -16.72
CA LYS A 265 34.58 -23.88 -16.84
C LYS A 265 34.17 -25.12 -16.04
N ALA A 266 35.02 -26.16 -16.07
CA ALA A 266 34.82 -27.42 -15.35
C ALA A 266 35.23 -27.40 -13.86
N THR A 267 35.38 -26.23 -13.24
CA THR A 267 35.52 -26.10 -11.77
C THR A 267 34.21 -25.74 -11.05
N LYS A 268 33.16 -25.33 -11.79
CA LYS A 268 31.86 -24.90 -11.25
C LYS A 268 30.75 -25.90 -11.54
N LEU A 269 29.70 -25.88 -10.72
CA LEU A 269 28.51 -26.73 -10.88
C LEU A 269 27.85 -26.55 -12.26
N GLY A 270 27.33 -27.64 -12.80
CA GLY A 270 26.83 -27.70 -14.19
C GLY A 270 25.33 -27.89 -14.30
N TYR A 271 24.75 -27.27 -15.32
CA TYR A 271 23.38 -27.49 -15.79
C TYR A 271 23.40 -27.90 -17.26
N ARG A 272 22.50 -28.80 -17.65
CA ARG A 272 22.10 -28.95 -19.05
C ARG A 272 20.99 -27.94 -19.32
N VAL A 273 21.22 -27.07 -20.30
CA VAL A 273 20.37 -25.92 -20.59
C VAL A 273 19.77 -26.05 -21.99
N LYS A 274 18.53 -25.56 -22.13
CA LYS A 274 17.92 -25.23 -23.42
C LYS A 274 17.39 -23.80 -23.36
N ILE A 275 17.66 -23.01 -24.37
CA ILE A 275 17.12 -21.65 -24.53
C ILE A 275 16.21 -21.66 -25.75
N ARG A 276 14.94 -21.33 -25.55
CA ARG A 276 13.92 -21.21 -26.61
C ARG A 276 13.41 -19.78 -26.68
N LEU A 277 13.10 -19.35 -27.90
CA LEU A 277 12.55 -18.04 -28.21
C LEU A 277 11.23 -18.25 -28.98
N VAL A 278 10.17 -17.61 -28.52
CA VAL A 278 8.88 -17.54 -29.23
C VAL A 278 8.52 -16.09 -29.52
N TYR A 279 8.11 -15.81 -30.74
CA TYR A 279 7.36 -14.60 -31.11
C TYR A 279 5.90 -14.99 -31.38
N MET A 280 4.97 -14.16 -30.94
CA MET A 280 3.56 -14.22 -31.31
C MET A 280 3.10 -12.86 -31.85
N GLY A 281 2.23 -12.86 -32.87
CA GLY A 281 1.75 -11.65 -33.51
C GLY A 281 0.97 -11.94 -34.80
N GLU A 282 0.98 -11.00 -35.74
CA GLU A 282 0.21 -11.12 -37.00
C GLU A 282 1.08 -11.24 -38.26
N SER A 283 2.37 -10.88 -38.20
CA SER A 283 3.24 -10.74 -39.38
C SER A 283 4.41 -11.71 -39.40
N ASN A 284 4.44 -12.59 -40.42
CA ASN A 284 5.57 -13.48 -40.71
C ASN A 284 6.89 -12.73 -41.03
N VAL A 285 6.80 -11.46 -41.43
CA VAL A 285 7.97 -10.61 -41.68
C VAL A 285 8.51 -10.06 -40.36
N ASN A 286 7.62 -9.51 -39.54
CA ASN A 286 8.00 -8.95 -38.24
C ASN A 286 8.52 -10.05 -37.31
N ALA A 287 7.90 -11.23 -37.31
CA ALA A 287 8.36 -12.42 -36.61
C ALA A 287 9.86 -12.70 -36.83
N LYS A 288 10.30 -12.64 -38.10
CA LYS A 288 11.71 -12.84 -38.46
C LYS A 288 12.59 -11.68 -37.99
N LEU A 289 12.13 -10.43 -38.11
CA LEU A 289 12.87 -9.25 -37.69
C LEU A 289 13.04 -9.17 -36.16
N ARG A 290 11.97 -9.39 -35.38
CA ARG A 290 12.03 -9.41 -33.91
C ARG A 290 12.90 -10.57 -33.41
N MET A 291 12.73 -11.77 -33.97
CA MET A 291 13.59 -12.91 -33.63
C MET A 291 15.06 -12.64 -33.97
N GLN A 292 15.37 -12.03 -35.12
CA GLN A 292 16.74 -11.64 -35.46
C GLN A 292 17.32 -10.58 -34.52
N ALA A 293 16.50 -9.63 -34.04
CA ALA A 293 16.93 -8.65 -33.05
C ALA A 293 17.29 -9.30 -31.71
N ILE A 294 16.45 -10.21 -31.20
CA ILE A 294 16.69 -10.94 -29.95
C ILE A 294 17.87 -11.91 -30.09
N VAL A 295 17.94 -12.72 -31.15
CA VAL A 295 19.13 -13.52 -31.49
C VAL A 295 20.39 -12.63 -31.60
N GLY A 296 20.23 -11.36 -31.98
CA GLY A 296 21.29 -10.36 -32.01
C GLY A 296 21.86 -10.02 -30.64
N THR A 297 21.03 -9.91 -29.59
CA THR A 297 21.50 -9.60 -28.22
C THR A 297 22.32 -10.75 -27.66
N PHE A 298 21.89 -12.00 -27.86
CA PHE A 298 22.64 -13.20 -27.48
C PHE A 298 24.05 -13.29 -28.09
N LYS A 299 24.35 -12.56 -29.18
CA LYS A 299 25.72 -12.51 -29.73
C LYS A 299 26.73 -11.76 -28.85
N GLN A 300 26.29 -10.96 -27.88
CA GLN A 300 27.20 -10.24 -26.97
C GLN A 300 28.08 -11.21 -26.16
N PHE A 301 27.51 -12.38 -25.81
CA PHE A 301 28.17 -13.48 -25.10
C PHE A 301 29.21 -14.21 -25.95
N ASN A 302 29.29 -13.94 -27.25
CA ASN A 302 30.19 -14.67 -28.16
C ASN A 302 31.63 -14.20 -28.01
N SER A 303 32.55 -15.16 -27.89
CA SER A 303 33.98 -14.98 -28.03
C SER A 303 34.45 -15.40 -29.43
N THR A 304 35.50 -14.75 -29.95
CA THR A 304 36.17 -15.16 -31.20
C THR A 304 37.04 -16.41 -31.04
N ASN A 305 37.43 -16.73 -29.80
CA ASN A 305 38.34 -17.84 -29.48
C ASN A 305 37.69 -18.94 -28.62
N LEU A 306 36.64 -18.62 -27.86
CA LEU A 306 35.93 -19.58 -26.99
C LEU A 306 34.59 -19.97 -27.64
N ASN A 307 33.49 -19.99 -26.90
CA ASN A 307 32.15 -20.31 -27.41
C ASN A 307 31.26 -19.06 -27.59
N GLY A 308 30.03 -19.28 -28.01
CA GLY A 308 29.00 -18.26 -28.18
C GLY A 308 27.66 -18.88 -28.62
N PHE A 309 26.65 -18.05 -28.84
CA PHE A 309 25.31 -18.46 -29.24
C PHE A 309 25.03 -18.24 -30.74
N LYS A 310 24.15 -19.10 -31.28
CA LYS A 310 23.56 -19.03 -32.63
C LYS A 310 22.10 -19.49 -32.61
N MET A 311 21.33 -19.07 -33.61
CA MET A 311 19.95 -19.51 -33.85
C MET A 311 19.92 -20.90 -34.51
N SER A 312 18.92 -21.71 -34.15
CA SER A 312 18.70 -23.07 -34.65
C SER A 312 17.22 -23.44 -34.61
N ASN A 313 16.83 -24.48 -35.34
CA ASN A 313 15.46 -25.02 -35.38
C ASN A 313 14.34 -23.96 -35.56
N PRO A 314 14.44 -22.99 -36.49
CA PRO A 314 13.39 -21.99 -36.71
C PRO A 314 12.16 -22.63 -37.37
N THR A 315 10.99 -22.48 -36.74
CA THR A 315 9.73 -23.11 -37.17
C THR A 315 8.53 -22.17 -37.00
N PHE A 316 7.56 -22.26 -37.92
CA PHE A 316 6.26 -21.59 -37.88
C PHE A 316 5.10 -22.59 -37.60
N VAL A 317 5.42 -23.86 -37.34
CA VAL A 317 4.45 -24.93 -37.11
C VAL A 317 3.90 -24.79 -35.68
N LYS A 318 2.57 -24.67 -35.52
CA LYS A 318 1.96 -24.44 -34.20
C LYS A 318 2.09 -25.64 -33.26
N GLU A 319 2.17 -26.84 -33.82
CA GLU A 319 2.36 -28.10 -33.09
C GLU A 319 3.69 -28.13 -32.30
N ASP A 320 4.75 -27.48 -32.79
CA ASP A 320 6.04 -27.41 -32.10
C ASP A 320 5.95 -26.62 -30.78
N LEU A 321 5.00 -25.68 -30.66
CA LEU A 321 4.74 -24.89 -29.43
C LEU A 321 4.25 -25.75 -28.28
N ALA A 322 3.70 -26.95 -28.52
CA ALA A 322 3.26 -27.84 -27.45
C ALA A 322 4.42 -28.15 -26.47
N SER A 323 5.63 -28.33 -27.00
CA SER A 323 6.85 -28.56 -26.20
C SER A 323 7.30 -27.35 -25.37
N TYR A 324 6.94 -26.15 -25.82
CA TYR A 324 7.23 -24.88 -25.15
C TYR A 324 6.19 -24.58 -24.05
N ARG A 325 4.90 -24.77 -24.36
CA ARG A 325 3.76 -24.60 -23.43
C ARG A 325 3.89 -25.49 -22.19
N THR A 326 4.21 -26.77 -22.38
CA THR A 326 4.39 -27.73 -21.28
C THR A 326 5.78 -27.63 -20.61
N ARG A 327 6.58 -26.58 -20.92
CA ARG A 327 7.97 -26.40 -20.45
C ARG A 327 8.84 -27.67 -20.59
N SER A 328 8.56 -28.53 -21.57
CA SER A 328 9.14 -29.87 -21.68
C SER A 328 10.60 -29.81 -22.15
N PHE A 329 11.51 -30.48 -21.43
CA PHE A 329 12.94 -30.47 -21.74
C PHE A 329 13.21 -31.22 -23.05
N GLY A 330 12.94 -32.53 -23.08
CA GLY A 330 13.10 -33.36 -24.26
C GLY A 330 14.56 -33.50 -24.73
N LYS A 331 14.76 -34.21 -25.84
CA LYS A 331 16.11 -34.58 -26.31
C LYS A 331 16.93 -33.34 -26.71
N GLY A 332 18.22 -33.33 -26.33
CA GLY A 332 19.17 -32.25 -26.66
C GLY A 332 19.55 -31.36 -25.47
N GLY A 333 19.82 -30.09 -25.75
CA GLY A 333 20.44 -29.14 -24.81
C GLY A 333 21.97 -29.23 -24.77
N TYR A 334 22.60 -28.32 -24.03
CA TYR A 334 24.06 -28.18 -23.91
C TYR A 334 24.46 -27.80 -22.49
N ILE A 335 25.73 -27.99 -22.13
CA ILE A 335 26.24 -27.68 -20.77
C ILE A 335 26.63 -26.19 -20.65
N LEU A 336 26.01 -25.51 -19.68
CA LEU A 336 26.49 -24.27 -19.08
C LEU A 336 26.82 -24.54 -17.60
N ASN A 337 27.82 -23.87 -17.05
CA ASN A 337 28.02 -23.81 -15.60
C ASN A 337 27.17 -22.69 -14.97
N ILE A 338 27.14 -22.63 -13.63
CA ILE A 338 26.36 -21.62 -12.89
C ILE A 338 26.73 -20.17 -13.20
N GLU A 339 27.98 -19.86 -13.56
CA GLU A 339 28.43 -18.51 -13.93
C GLU A 339 27.92 -18.14 -15.33
N GLU A 340 28.02 -19.05 -16.29
CA GLU A 340 27.46 -18.87 -17.64
C GLU A 340 25.93 -18.76 -17.63
N LEU A 341 25.25 -19.55 -16.78
CA LEU A 341 23.79 -19.50 -16.65
C LEU A 341 23.34 -18.20 -15.98
N ALA A 342 24.00 -17.76 -14.90
CA ALA A 342 23.78 -16.46 -14.26
C ALA A 342 24.06 -15.28 -15.20
N SER A 343 24.97 -15.44 -16.16
CA SER A 343 25.26 -14.41 -17.18
C SER A 343 24.13 -14.23 -18.20
N VAL A 344 23.24 -15.23 -18.34
CA VAL A 344 22.17 -15.26 -19.34
C VAL A 344 20.79 -15.07 -18.69
N PHE A 345 20.63 -15.44 -17.42
CA PHE A 345 19.45 -15.11 -16.61
C PHE A 345 19.85 -14.71 -15.19
N HIS A 346 19.44 -13.49 -14.82
CA HIS A 346 19.41 -12.98 -13.46
C HIS A 346 18.26 -11.97 -13.35
N LEU A 347 17.97 -11.49 -12.14
CA LEU A 347 16.96 -10.45 -11.93
C LEU A 347 17.58 -9.05 -12.07
N PRO A 348 16.92 -8.09 -12.74
CA PRO A 348 17.49 -6.78 -13.02
C PRO A 348 17.76 -6.00 -11.73
N HIS A 349 18.90 -5.30 -11.71
CA HIS A 349 19.36 -4.50 -10.59
C HIS A 349 19.35 -3.00 -10.90
N THR A 350 19.68 -2.14 -9.94
CA THR A 350 19.55 -0.66 -10.05
C THR A 350 20.20 -0.02 -11.29
N ASN A 351 21.19 -0.67 -11.91
CA ASN A 351 21.88 -0.15 -13.09
C ASN A 351 21.14 -0.46 -14.42
N VAL A 352 20.03 -1.20 -14.38
CA VAL A 352 19.25 -1.61 -15.55
C VAL A 352 18.07 -0.65 -15.78
N GLU A 353 18.34 0.53 -16.34
CA GLU A 353 17.32 1.53 -16.71
C GLU A 353 16.48 1.13 -17.94
N THR A 354 16.04 -0.13 -18.05
CA THR A 354 15.19 -0.54 -19.18
C THR A 354 13.75 -0.02 -18.98
N PRO A 355 13.15 0.69 -19.95
CA PRO A 355 11.74 1.02 -19.90
C PRO A 355 10.85 -0.24 -19.92
N ASN A 356 9.63 -0.07 -19.44
CA ASN A 356 8.54 -1.06 -19.50
C ASN A 356 8.76 -2.39 -18.76
N VAL A 357 9.82 -2.53 -17.97
CA VAL A 357 9.90 -3.59 -16.94
C VAL A 357 8.81 -3.37 -15.89
N VAL A 358 8.05 -4.43 -15.58
CA VAL A 358 7.03 -4.41 -14.53
C VAL A 358 7.70 -4.59 -13.17
N TRP A 359 7.97 -3.45 -12.51
CA TRP A 359 8.54 -3.42 -11.17
C TRP A 359 7.44 -3.58 -10.10
N ALA A 360 7.78 -4.22 -8.97
CA ALA A 360 6.90 -4.31 -7.81
C ALA A 360 6.49 -2.91 -7.32
N SER A 361 5.18 -2.68 -7.15
CA SER A 361 4.61 -1.35 -6.88
C SER A 361 4.82 -0.83 -5.44
N SER A 362 5.27 -1.69 -4.52
CA SER A 362 5.55 -1.33 -3.12
C SER A 362 6.53 -2.33 -2.52
N LYS A 363 7.42 -1.87 -1.65
CA LYS A 363 8.28 -2.74 -0.82
C LYS A 363 7.41 -3.51 0.18
N ASN A 364 7.62 -4.83 0.34
CA ASN A 364 6.99 -5.60 1.42
C ASN A 364 7.99 -5.80 2.56
N ALA A 365 7.55 -5.59 3.80
CA ALA A 365 8.35 -5.72 5.01
C ALA A 365 7.78 -6.81 5.94
N GLU A 366 8.66 -7.45 6.70
CA GLU A 366 8.32 -8.60 7.53
C GLU A 366 7.44 -8.21 8.73
N PRO A 367 6.29 -8.88 8.96
CA PRO A 367 5.46 -8.62 10.12
C PRO A 367 6.19 -9.00 11.43
N PRO A 368 6.00 -8.23 12.53
CA PRO A 368 6.65 -8.51 13.81
C PRO A 368 6.35 -9.93 14.33
N SER A 369 7.36 -10.65 14.82
CA SER A 369 7.19 -12.01 15.35
C SER A 369 6.29 -12.12 16.60
N LYS A 370 5.96 -10.99 17.24
CA LYS A 370 5.00 -10.87 18.35
C LYS A 370 3.57 -10.49 17.90
N LEU A 371 3.29 -10.40 16.59
CA LEU A 371 2.03 -9.87 16.05
C LEU A 371 0.80 -10.63 16.59
N PRO A 372 -0.27 -9.92 17.06
CA PRO A 372 -1.50 -10.57 17.51
C PRO A 372 -2.30 -11.14 16.33
N ILE A 373 -1.96 -12.37 15.92
CA ILE A 373 -2.68 -13.13 14.91
C ILE A 373 -3.96 -13.75 15.49
N ILE A 374 -4.98 -13.90 14.64
CA ILE A 374 -6.22 -14.61 14.95
C ILE A 374 -5.97 -16.12 14.80
N THR A 375 -6.37 -16.89 15.81
CA THR A 375 -5.99 -18.31 15.97
C THR A 375 -7.16 -19.28 15.81
N GLY A 376 -8.40 -18.80 15.82
CA GLY A 376 -9.61 -19.62 15.93
C GLY A 376 -9.94 -20.02 17.38
N ASN A 377 -9.17 -19.55 18.36
CA ASN A 377 -9.39 -19.80 19.79
C ASN A 377 -9.92 -18.53 20.47
N SER A 378 -11.22 -18.51 20.79
CA SER A 378 -11.90 -17.35 21.37
C SER A 378 -11.20 -16.78 22.61
N ALA A 379 -10.66 -17.63 23.49
CA ALA A 379 -9.97 -17.18 24.71
C ALA A 379 -8.71 -16.32 24.44
N ILE A 380 -8.12 -16.44 23.25
CA ILE A 380 -7.03 -15.58 22.76
C ILE A 380 -7.61 -14.44 21.92
N ASP A 381 -8.43 -14.80 20.93
CA ASP A 381 -8.90 -13.90 19.88
C ASP A 381 -9.85 -12.80 20.39
N GLU A 382 -10.60 -13.03 21.48
CA GLU A 382 -11.46 -12.03 22.13
C GLU A 382 -10.70 -10.77 22.58
N ASN A 383 -9.41 -10.94 22.90
CA ASN A 383 -8.50 -9.86 23.31
C ASN A 383 -7.90 -9.10 22.12
N ILE A 384 -8.20 -9.49 20.88
CA ILE A 384 -7.64 -8.93 19.64
C ILE A 384 -8.72 -8.20 18.85
N SER A 385 -8.56 -6.89 18.65
CA SER A 385 -9.36 -6.14 17.69
C SER A 385 -8.81 -6.34 16.28
N ALA A 386 -9.33 -7.34 15.56
CA ALA A 386 -8.94 -7.68 14.19
C ALA A 386 -9.27 -6.56 13.19
N PHE A 387 -8.36 -6.28 12.25
CA PHE A 387 -8.59 -5.34 11.15
C PHE A 387 -7.71 -5.58 9.90
N GLY A 388 -6.60 -6.33 10.03
CA GLY A 388 -5.61 -6.51 8.97
C GLY A 388 -5.36 -7.97 8.58
N MET A 389 -4.75 -8.14 7.42
CA MET A 389 -4.15 -9.37 6.90
C MET A 389 -2.71 -9.06 6.48
N THR A 390 -1.73 -9.85 6.92
CA THR A 390 -0.34 -9.72 6.42
C THR A 390 -0.27 -10.11 4.94
N ASN A 391 0.73 -9.61 4.21
CA ASN A 391 0.97 -9.95 2.80
C ASN A 391 2.47 -10.20 2.50
N PHE A 392 3.17 -10.84 3.44
CA PHE A 392 4.62 -11.05 3.35
C PHE A 392 4.93 -12.47 2.86
N ARG A 393 5.68 -12.57 1.75
CA ARG A 393 6.12 -13.85 1.14
C ARG A 393 4.99 -14.88 0.90
N GLY A 394 3.80 -14.40 0.50
CA GLY A 394 2.60 -15.23 0.32
C GLY A 394 1.92 -15.70 1.61
N ILE A 395 2.51 -15.41 2.78
CA ILE A 395 1.97 -15.83 4.09
C ILE A 395 0.99 -14.75 4.60
N ASN A 396 -0.28 -15.10 4.51
CA ASN A 396 -1.40 -14.23 4.86
C ASN A 396 -2.02 -14.65 6.20
N HIS A 397 -1.67 -13.95 7.28
CA HIS A 397 -2.25 -14.12 8.61
C HIS A 397 -3.21 -12.98 8.93
N GLN A 398 -4.43 -13.31 9.38
CA GLN A 398 -5.34 -12.33 9.95
C GLN A 398 -4.78 -11.83 11.29
N PHE A 399 -4.78 -10.52 11.50
CA PHE A 399 -4.25 -9.91 12.70
C PHE A 399 -5.08 -8.71 13.17
N GLY A 400 -4.81 -8.32 14.41
CA GLY A 400 -5.35 -7.12 15.02
C GLY A 400 -4.42 -6.52 16.04
N MET A 401 -4.97 -5.61 16.86
CA MET A 401 -4.26 -5.05 18.00
C MET A 401 -4.88 -5.53 19.31
N LEU A 402 -4.04 -5.80 20.31
CA LEU A 402 -4.50 -6.15 21.65
C LEU A 402 -5.33 -5.00 22.24
N ARG A 403 -6.49 -5.33 22.85
CA ARG A 403 -7.40 -4.34 23.44
C ARG A 403 -6.72 -3.43 24.47
N SER A 404 -5.76 -3.96 25.22
CA SER A 404 -4.92 -3.22 26.18
C SER A 404 -4.01 -2.18 25.52
N ASP A 405 -3.51 -2.43 24.30
CA ASP A 405 -2.64 -1.52 23.59
C ASP A 405 -3.41 -0.39 22.88
N ARG A 406 -4.71 -0.57 22.60
CA ARG A 406 -5.63 0.49 22.14
C ARG A 406 -5.73 1.68 23.12
N SER A 407 -5.32 1.49 24.38
CA SER A 407 -5.18 2.57 25.37
C SER A 407 -4.14 3.63 24.99
N ARG A 408 -3.28 3.40 23.98
CA ARG A 408 -2.32 4.37 23.43
C ARG A 408 -2.81 5.08 22.16
N HIS A 409 -4.11 4.99 21.88
CA HIS A 409 -4.77 5.64 20.74
C HIS A 409 -4.32 5.13 19.37
N MET A 410 -5.05 5.52 18.33
CA MET A 410 -4.82 5.12 16.93
C MET A 410 -5.02 6.31 15.99
N TYR A 411 -4.15 6.44 14.99
CA TYR A 411 -4.22 7.47 13.95
C TYR A 411 -4.15 6.81 12.56
N ILE A 412 -5.11 7.16 11.70
CA ILE A 412 -5.32 6.54 10.38
C ILE A 412 -5.34 7.63 9.32
N ILE A 413 -4.27 7.73 8.53
CA ILE A 413 -4.16 8.72 7.45
C ILE A 413 -4.30 8.07 6.06
N GLY A 414 -4.91 8.80 5.13
CA GLY A 414 -5.01 8.36 3.74
C GLY A 414 -6.05 9.12 2.90
N GLN A 415 -5.80 9.14 1.60
CA GLN A 415 -6.69 9.72 0.59
C GLN A 415 -8.10 9.11 0.62
N THR A 416 -9.08 9.83 0.08
CA THR A 416 -10.45 9.37 -0.10
C THR A 416 -10.49 8.05 -0.87
N GLY A 417 -11.31 7.09 -0.42
CA GLY A 417 -11.42 5.75 -1.01
C GLY A 417 -10.25 4.79 -0.71
N ALA A 418 -9.19 5.23 -0.02
CA ALA A 418 -8.01 4.39 0.20
C ALA A 418 -8.22 3.25 1.22
N GLY A 419 -9.15 3.40 2.18
CA GLY A 419 -9.53 2.33 3.12
C GLY A 419 -9.93 2.76 4.54
N LYS A 420 -9.66 4.02 4.94
CA LYS A 420 -9.80 4.53 6.32
C LYS A 420 -11.08 4.08 7.03
N THR A 421 -12.24 4.43 6.47
CA THR A 421 -13.57 4.21 7.06
C THR A 421 -13.90 2.72 7.19
N GLY A 422 -13.38 1.87 6.29
CA GLY A 422 -13.46 0.41 6.41
C GLY A 422 -12.69 -0.11 7.63
N THR A 423 -11.51 0.44 7.92
CA THR A 423 -10.74 0.12 9.14
C THR A 423 -11.45 0.59 10.41
N LEU A 424 -12.03 1.80 10.40
CA LEU A 424 -12.86 2.28 11.52
C LEU A 424 -14.05 1.36 11.77
N ALA A 425 -14.73 0.92 10.70
CA ALA A 425 -15.85 -0.01 10.77
C ALA A 425 -15.44 -1.40 11.29
N LEU A 426 -14.28 -1.94 10.88
CA LEU A 426 -13.76 -3.22 11.41
C LEU A 426 -13.47 -3.16 12.92
N LEU A 427 -12.85 -2.07 13.37
CA LEU A 427 -12.58 -1.85 14.80
C LEU A 427 -13.87 -1.68 15.59
N ALA A 428 -14.83 -0.89 15.10
CA ALA A 428 -16.13 -0.73 15.74
C ALA A 428 -16.95 -2.03 15.73
N LEU A 429 -16.87 -2.83 14.66
CA LEU A 429 -17.49 -4.16 14.57
C LEU A 429 -16.92 -5.13 15.61
N SER A 430 -15.61 -5.12 15.80
CA SER A 430 -14.94 -5.86 16.87
C SER A 430 -15.45 -5.43 18.25
N ASP A 431 -15.74 -4.15 18.47
CA ASP A 431 -16.25 -3.63 19.74
C ASP A 431 -17.74 -3.93 19.97
N ILE A 432 -18.56 -3.95 18.90
CA ILE A 432 -19.96 -4.43 18.94
C ILE A 432 -20.02 -5.87 19.48
N PHE A 433 -19.27 -6.79 18.86
CA PHE A 433 -19.32 -8.22 19.17
C PHE A 433 -18.79 -8.54 20.58
N HIS A 434 -17.76 -7.84 21.05
CA HIS A 434 -17.15 -8.08 22.36
C HIS A 434 -17.76 -7.22 23.50
N GLY A 435 -19.01 -6.77 23.34
CA GLY A 435 -19.76 -6.10 24.41
C GLY A 435 -19.18 -4.75 24.87
N GLN A 436 -18.35 -4.10 24.06
CA GLN A 436 -17.70 -2.85 24.42
C GLN A 436 -18.63 -1.65 24.22
N GLY A 437 -18.34 -0.55 24.92
CA GLY A 437 -18.96 0.75 24.70
C GLY A 437 -18.12 1.61 23.78
N TYR A 438 -18.76 2.33 22.86
CA TYR A 438 -18.06 3.22 21.95
C TYR A 438 -18.93 4.41 21.50
N ALA A 439 -18.26 5.47 21.04
CA ALA A 439 -18.85 6.58 20.31
C ALA A 439 -18.31 6.64 18.88
N ILE A 440 -19.18 6.95 17.92
CA ILE A 440 -18.82 7.39 16.57
C ILE A 440 -19.20 8.86 16.43
N ILE A 441 -18.30 9.67 15.88
CA ILE A 441 -18.59 11.02 15.40
C ILE A 441 -18.24 11.08 13.91
N ASP A 442 -19.27 11.34 13.10
CA ASP A 442 -19.19 11.31 11.64
C ASP A 442 -19.71 12.64 11.06
N PRO A 443 -18.88 13.43 10.33
CA PRO A 443 -19.29 14.65 9.68
C PRO A 443 -20.16 14.44 8.43
N HIS A 444 -20.07 13.28 7.77
CA HIS A 444 -20.76 13.00 6.50
C HIS A 444 -22.04 12.20 6.70
N GLY A 445 -21.98 11.16 7.55
CA GLY A 445 -23.11 10.36 8.01
C GLY A 445 -23.11 8.91 7.54
N ASP A 446 -22.34 8.59 6.50
CA ASP A 446 -22.30 7.25 5.89
C ASP A 446 -21.68 6.21 6.84
N PHE A 447 -20.61 6.54 7.55
CA PHE A 447 -19.96 5.65 8.54
C PHE A 447 -20.88 5.38 9.74
N ALA A 448 -21.54 6.43 10.23
CA ALA A 448 -22.52 6.33 11.30
C ALA A 448 -23.73 5.48 10.91
N VAL A 449 -24.22 5.59 9.67
CA VAL A 449 -25.33 4.77 9.17
C VAL A 449 -24.90 3.32 8.95
N ASP A 450 -23.81 3.05 8.21
CA ASP A 450 -23.38 1.68 7.95
C ASP A 450 -23.00 0.92 9.23
N ASN A 451 -22.45 1.60 10.25
CA ASN A 451 -22.18 0.96 11.54
C ASN A 451 -23.44 0.43 12.24
N MET A 452 -24.58 1.15 12.19
CA MET A 452 -25.84 0.68 12.81
C MET A 452 -26.34 -0.64 12.23
N ARG A 453 -26.05 -0.91 10.95
CA ARG A 453 -26.49 -2.12 10.22
C ARG A 453 -25.83 -3.39 10.75
N PHE A 454 -24.72 -3.26 11.47
CA PHE A 454 -23.99 -4.35 12.13
C PHE A 454 -24.40 -4.58 13.58
N ILE A 455 -25.21 -3.69 14.19
CA ILE A 455 -25.56 -3.82 15.61
C ILE A 455 -26.59 -4.94 15.80
N PRO A 456 -26.29 -5.98 16.60
CA PRO A 456 -27.20 -7.08 16.84
C PRO A 456 -28.37 -6.65 17.74
N GLY A 457 -29.52 -7.31 17.59
CA GLY A 457 -30.73 -7.01 18.34
C GLY A 457 -30.59 -7.10 19.87
N SER A 458 -29.55 -7.76 20.38
CA SER A 458 -29.19 -7.82 21.80
C SER A 458 -28.67 -6.48 22.36
N ARG A 459 -27.91 -5.71 21.56
CA ARG A 459 -27.35 -4.39 21.94
C ARG A 459 -28.30 -3.22 21.62
N LEU A 460 -29.47 -3.47 21.02
CA LEU A 460 -30.37 -2.45 20.49
C LEU A 460 -30.80 -1.39 21.52
N LYS A 461 -30.99 -1.79 22.78
CA LYS A 461 -31.34 -0.89 23.90
C LYS A 461 -30.18 0.00 24.34
N ASP A 462 -28.95 -0.36 23.99
CA ASP A 462 -27.73 0.33 24.39
C ASP A 462 -27.36 1.47 23.44
N VAL A 463 -28.06 1.60 22.30
CA VAL A 463 -27.74 2.56 21.24
C VAL A 463 -28.51 3.87 21.41
N ILE A 464 -27.78 4.97 21.38
CA ILE A 464 -28.30 6.33 21.21
C ILE A 464 -27.84 6.82 19.83
N TYR A 465 -28.78 7.03 18.91
CA TYR A 465 -28.51 7.62 17.59
C TYR A 465 -28.78 9.14 17.58
N PHE A 466 -27.72 9.93 17.76
CA PHE A 466 -27.80 11.38 17.70
C PHE A 466 -27.69 11.85 16.24
N ASN A 467 -28.81 12.31 15.69
CA ASN A 467 -28.91 12.86 14.33
C ASN A 467 -29.67 14.20 14.34
N PRO A 468 -28.97 15.34 14.26
CA PRO A 468 -29.60 16.66 14.18
C PRO A 468 -30.58 16.85 13.02
N ALA A 469 -30.45 16.09 11.92
CA ALA A 469 -31.39 16.18 10.80
C ALA A 469 -32.79 15.60 11.10
N ASP A 470 -32.97 14.88 12.22
CA ASP A 470 -34.27 14.38 12.67
C ASP A 470 -35.11 15.47 13.36
N THR A 471 -35.44 16.53 12.61
CA THR A 471 -36.04 17.77 13.14
C THR A 471 -37.41 17.58 13.81
N ALA A 472 -38.07 16.43 13.64
CA ALA A 472 -39.32 16.10 14.32
C ALA A 472 -39.10 15.62 15.77
N PHE A 473 -37.95 15.01 16.03
CA PHE A 473 -37.58 14.34 17.28
C PHE A 473 -36.22 14.83 17.81
N PRO A 474 -36.03 16.14 18.08
CA PRO A 474 -34.75 16.67 18.55
C PRO A 474 -34.33 16.07 19.90
N LEU A 475 -33.14 15.46 19.92
CA LEU A 475 -32.42 15.11 21.15
C LEU A 475 -31.84 16.39 21.76
N GLY A 476 -32.15 16.65 23.04
CA GLY A 476 -31.54 17.76 23.78
C GLY A 476 -30.10 17.45 24.14
N PHE A 477 -29.21 18.42 23.96
CA PHE A 477 -27.80 18.35 24.34
C PHE A 477 -27.33 19.75 24.74
N ASN A 478 -27.00 19.94 26.02
CA ASN A 478 -26.67 21.25 26.58
C ASN A 478 -25.17 21.35 26.94
N PRO A 479 -24.33 22.08 26.17
CA PRO A 479 -22.93 22.29 26.51
C PRO A 479 -22.70 22.96 27.87
N LEU A 480 -23.65 23.74 28.39
CA LEU A 480 -23.56 24.38 29.71
C LEU A 480 -24.02 23.49 30.87
N GLU A 481 -24.47 22.25 30.63
CA GLU A 481 -24.94 21.38 31.71
C GLU A 481 -23.79 20.96 32.66
N VAL A 482 -24.00 21.21 33.96
CA VAL A 482 -23.04 20.95 35.05
C VAL A 482 -23.57 19.81 35.92
N TYR A 483 -22.79 18.73 36.06
CA TYR A 483 -23.07 17.64 37.01
C TYR A 483 -22.24 17.77 38.30
N ASP A 484 -21.02 18.31 38.19
CA ASP A 484 -20.09 18.56 39.29
C ASP A 484 -19.74 20.06 39.33
N PRO A 485 -20.06 20.79 40.42
CA PRO A 485 -19.73 22.21 40.55
C PRO A 485 -18.25 22.56 40.35
N ASN A 486 -17.32 21.62 40.64
CA ASN A 486 -15.89 21.85 40.47
C ASN A 486 -15.49 22.00 38.99
N GLN A 487 -16.30 21.48 38.06
CA GLN A 487 -16.02 21.50 36.62
C GLN A 487 -16.48 22.79 35.91
N LYS A 488 -17.14 23.74 36.61
CA LYS A 488 -17.65 24.99 36.02
C LYS A 488 -16.59 25.77 35.24
N SER A 489 -15.41 25.95 35.81
CA SER A 489 -14.29 26.68 35.16
C SER A 489 -13.78 25.97 33.89
N ASN A 490 -13.80 24.64 33.89
CA ASN A 490 -13.39 23.82 32.74
C ASN A 490 -14.46 23.89 31.65
N ILE A 491 -15.74 23.68 31.99
CA ILE A 491 -16.88 23.81 31.07
C ILE A 491 -16.89 25.20 30.41
N SER A 492 -16.69 26.27 31.19
CA SER A 492 -16.58 27.64 30.66
C SER A 492 -15.41 27.78 29.67
N SER A 493 -14.23 27.30 30.02
CA SER A 493 -13.02 27.44 29.20
C SER A 493 -13.07 26.60 27.91
N GLU A 494 -13.60 25.38 27.97
CA GLU A 494 -13.76 24.52 26.80
C GLU A 494 -14.85 25.07 25.85
N VAL A 495 -15.98 25.56 26.38
CA VAL A 495 -17.03 26.19 25.55
C VAL A 495 -16.50 27.44 24.84
N ILE A 496 -15.66 28.22 25.53
CA ILE A 496 -14.91 29.34 24.93
C ILE A 496 -13.95 28.83 23.85
N GLY A 497 -13.22 27.73 24.08
CA GLY A 497 -12.30 27.12 23.12
C GLY A 497 -12.98 26.69 21.81
N VAL A 498 -14.14 26.01 21.90
CA VAL A 498 -14.94 25.61 20.73
C VAL A 498 -15.38 26.83 19.92
N LEU A 499 -15.91 27.86 20.57
CA LEU A 499 -16.36 29.09 19.89
C LEU A 499 -15.18 29.90 19.31
N LYS A 500 -14.05 29.94 20.01
CA LYS A 500 -12.81 30.57 19.54
C LYS A 500 -12.26 29.91 18.29
N ARG A 501 -12.23 28.56 18.25
CA ARG A 501 -11.84 27.80 17.05
C ARG A 501 -12.74 28.11 15.86
N MET A 502 -14.06 28.17 16.06
CA MET A 502 -15.03 28.45 14.99
C MET A 502 -14.79 29.82 14.33
N PHE A 503 -14.44 30.84 15.13
CA PHE A 503 -14.35 32.22 14.62
C PHE A 503 -12.93 32.72 14.31
N GLY A 504 -11.88 32.00 14.73
CA GLY A 504 -10.48 32.26 14.37
C GLY A 504 -10.08 33.74 14.57
N GLU A 505 -9.54 34.36 13.52
CA GLU A 505 -9.12 35.77 13.49
C GLU A 505 -10.23 36.79 13.84
N SER A 506 -11.51 36.39 13.82
CA SER A 506 -12.62 37.24 14.30
C SER A 506 -12.78 37.25 15.83
N TRP A 507 -11.83 36.69 16.59
CA TRP A 507 -11.92 36.51 18.04
C TRP A 507 -11.07 37.51 18.84
N GLY A 508 -11.66 38.65 19.20
CA GLY A 508 -10.97 39.69 19.96
C GLY A 508 -10.89 39.42 21.48
N PRO A 509 -9.84 39.86 22.20
CA PRO A 509 -9.72 39.68 23.66
C PRO A 509 -10.91 40.22 24.47
N ARG A 510 -11.51 41.34 24.05
CA ARG A 510 -12.72 41.91 24.68
C ARG A 510 -13.94 40.99 24.54
N LEU A 511 -14.08 40.31 23.40
CA LEU A 511 -15.15 39.33 23.15
C LEU A 511 -14.98 38.16 24.12
N GLU A 512 -13.77 37.60 24.21
CA GLU A 512 -13.48 36.50 25.14
C GLU A 512 -13.73 36.88 26.60
N TYR A 513 -13.29 38.07 27.02
CA TYR A 513 -13.46 38.59 28.38
C TYR A 513 -14.95 38.68 28.78
N ILE A 514 -15.75 39.37 27.97
CA ILE A 514 -17.19 39.53 28.21
C ILE A 514 -17.92 38.18 28.17
N LEU A 515 -17.60 37.33 27.20
CA LEU A 515 -18.22 36.01 27.07
C LEU A 515 -17.87 35.09 28.26
N ARG A 516 -16.64 35.17 28.78
CA ARG A 516 -16.18 34.37 29.93
C ARG A 516 -16.98 34.70 31.20
N TYR A 517 -17.15 35.97 31.53
CA TYR A 517 -18.00 36.38 32.66
C TYR A 517 -19.49 36.16 32.41
N THR A 518 -19.93 36.11 31.14
CA THR A 518 -21.30 35.74 30.78
C THR A 518 -21.56 34.25 31.03
N ILE A 519 -20.67 33.37 30.56
CA ILE A 519 -20.80 31.93 30.76
C ILE A 519 -20.65 31.57 32.25
N LEU A 520 -19.68 32.15 32.97
CA LEU A 520 -19.51 31.88 34.41
C LEU A 520 -20.75 32.24 35.23
N ALA A 521 -21.34 33.43 35.01
CA ALA A 521 -22.57 33.83 35.68
C ALA A 521 -23.78 32.95 35.32
N LEU A 522 -23.85 32.46 34.07
CA LEU A 522 -24.89 31.55 33.62
C LEU A 522 -24.73 30.13 34.21
N LEU A 523 -23.50 29.64 34.42
CA LEU A 523 -23.23 28.32 35.03
C LEU A 523 -23.60 28.23 36.53
N ASP A 524 -23.86 29.37 37.19
CA ASP A 524 -24.47 29.44 38.53
C ASP A 524 -26.01 29.40 38.49
N ARG A 525 -26.63 29.66 37.32
CA ARG A 525 -28.09 29.72 37.16
C ARG A 525 -28.70 28.33 36.87
N PRO A 526 -29.75 27.91 37.59
CA PRO A 526 -30.51 26.71 37.25
C PRO A 526 -31.11 26.77 35.83
N SER A 527 -31.12 25.63 35.13
CA SER A 527 -31.75 25.46 33.81
C SER A 527 -31.20 26.38 32.69
N THR A 528 -29.96 26.84 32.80
CA THR A 528 -29.32 27.71 31.78
C THR A 528 -29.08 27.00 30.44
N THR A 529 -29.13 27.76 29.33
CA THR A 529 -28.82 27.29 27.98
C THR A 529 -27.83 28.23 27.27
N LEU A 530 -27.29 27.82 26.12
CA LEU A 530 -26.50 28.73 25.26
C LEU A 530 -27.32 29.90 24.69
N LEU A 531 -28.66 29.82 24.71
CA LEU A 531 -29.55 30.88 24.23
C LEU A 531 -29.62 32.06 25.24
N ASP A 532 -29.38 31.78 26.52
CA ASP A 532 -29.43 32.78 27.60
C ASP A 532 -28.23 33.75 27.59
N ILE A 533 -27.16 33.44 26.84
CA ILE A 533 -26.02 34.36 26.62
C ILE A 533 -26.50 35.69 26.01
N ALA A 534 -27.39 35.63 25.02
CA ALA A 534 -27.94 36.84 24.40
C ALA A 534 -28.81 37.65 25.38
N ARG A 535 -29.56 36.96 26.27
CA ARG A 535 -30.42 37.57 27.28
C ARG A 535 -29.60 38.23 28.38
N MET A 536 -28.58 37.56 28.92
CA MET A 536 -27.66 38.09 29.93
C MET A 536 -26.97 39.39 29.46
N LEU A 537 -26.71 39.52 28.16
CA LEU A 537 -26.09 40.71 27.56
C LEU A 537 -27.10 41.84 27.25
N THR A 538 -28.38 41.55 27.02
CA THR A 538 -29.37 42.55 26.56
C THR A 538 -30.47 42.91 27.58
N ASP A 539 -30.98 41.94 28.34
CA ASP A 539 -32.06 42.12 29.30
C ASP A 539 -31.52 42.44 30.71
N LYS A 540 -31.76 43.67 31.16
CA LYS A 540 -31.32 44.17 32.48
C LYS A 540 -32.04 43.47 33.65
N ASN A 541 -33.24 42.94 33.46
CA ASN A 541 -34.00 42.19 34.49
C ASN A 541 -33.48 40.75 34.60
N PHE A 542 -33.41 40.02 33.49
CA PHE A 542 -32.87 38.66 33.46
C PHE A 542 -31.42 38.61 33.97
N ARG A 543 -30.61 39.62 33.65
CA ARG A 543 -29.27 39.78 34.24
C ARG A 543 -29.31 39.90 35.75
N LYS A 544 -30.16 40.77 36.30
CA LYS A 544 -30.26 40.96 37.75
C LYS A 544 -30.61 39.65 38.45
N GLU A 545 -31.66 38.99 37.99
CA GLU A 545 -32.12 37.69 38.52
C GLU A 545 -31.03 36.61 38.43
N THR A 546 -30.25 36.57 37.34
CA THR A 546 -29.12 35.65 37.18
C THR A 546 -27.98 35.94 38.18
N LEU A 547 -27.72 37.21 38.47
CA LEU A 547 -26.70 37.62 39.45
C LEU A 547 -27.11 37.42 40.92
N ASP A 548 -28.37 37.07 41.19
CA ASP A 548 -28.85 36.69 42.52
C ASP A 548 -28.51 35.21 42.85
N TYR A 549 -28.22 34.38 41.84
CA TYR A 549 -27.66 33.03 42.01
C TYR A 549 -26.13 33.03 42.14
N CYS A 550 -25.46 33.97 41.47
CA CYS A 550 -24.00 34.03 41.34
C CYS A 550 -23.29 34.21 42.69
N GLN A 551 -22.41 33.28 43.06
CA GLN A 551 -21.64 33.36 44.32
C GLN A 551 -20.21 33.89 44.14
N ASP A 552 -19.64 33.81 42.93
CA ASP A 552 -18.28 34.26 42.64
C ASP A 552 -18.16 35.79 42.74
N THR A 553 -17.30 36.27 43.64
CA THR A 553 -17.12 37.71 43.91
C THR A 553 -16.45 38.46 42.77
N VAL A 554 -15.64 37.81 41.95
CA VAL A 554 -14.98 38.40 40.77
C VAL A 554 -15.98 38.56 39.63
N VAL A 555 -16.81 37.54 39.39
CA VAL A 555 -17.91 37.57 38.42
C VAL A 555 -18.95 38.63 38.83
N LEU A 556 -19.30 38.70 40.12
CA LEU A 556 -20.16 39.76 40.66
C LEU A 556 -19.53 41.15 40.51
N ASN A 557 -18.22 41.30 40.73
CA ASN A 557 -17.52 42.58 40.58
C ASN A 557 -17.53 43.08 39.12
N PHE A 558 -17.24 42.21 38.16
CA PHE A 558 -17.36 42.53 36.73
C PHE A 558 -18.78 43.02 36.40
N TRP A 559 -19.81 42.28 36.79
CA TRP A 559 -21.19 42.60 36.41
C TRP A 559 -21.79 43.80 37.15
N LYS A 560 -21.48 43.98 38.44
CA LYS A 560 -22.07 45.04 39.30
C LYS A 560 -21.28 46.34 39.27
N ILE A 561 -19.95 46.30 39.07
CA ILE A 561 -19.09 47.50 39.06
C ILE A 561 -18.59 47.82 37.65
N GLU A 562 -17.89 46.92 36.98
CA GLU A 562 -17.26 47.23 35.67
C GLU A 562 -18.33 47.45 34.59
N PHE A 563 -19.07 46.41 34.22
CA PHE A 563 -20.17 46.49 33.24
C PHE A 563 -21.25 47.48 33.71
N GLY A 564 -21.49 47.57 35.02
CA GLY A 564 -22.44 48.52 35.62
C GLY A 564 -22.06 49.99 35.44
N SER A 565 -20.78 50.31 35.26
CA SER A 565 -20.28 51.67 35.00
C SER A 565 -20.36 52.10 33.53
N TRP A 566 -20.61 51.16 32.61
CA TRP A 566 -20.59 51.43 31.18
C TRP A 566 -21.88 52.15 30.72
N ASN A 567 -21.72 53.19 29.89
CA ASN A 567 -22.87 53.85 29.27
C ASN A 567 -23.49 52.96 28.17
N ASP A 568 -24.80 53.09 27.92
CA ASP A 568 -25.53 52.22 26.99
C ASP A 568 -24.95 52.21 25.56
N LYS A 569 -24.29 53.28 25.09
CA LYS A 569 -23.61 53.28 23.78
C LYS A 569 -22.41 52.33 23.78
N PHE A 570 -21.54 52.44 24.78
CA PHE A 570 -20.38 51.55 24.91
C PHE A 570 -20.78 50.10 25.20
N VAL A 571 -21.84 49.88 25.99
CA VAL A 571 -22.42 48.53 26.18
C VAL A 571 -22.79 47.91 24.84
N ASN A 572 -23.59 48.60 24.02
CA ASN A 572 -24.02 48.07 22.72
C ASN A 572 -22.84 47.80 21.77
N GLU A 573 -21.82 48.67 21.75
CA GLU A 573 -20.59 48.47 20.98
C GLU A 573 -19.79 47.25 21.47
N ALA A 574 -19.67 47.06 22.79
CA ALA A 574 -18.88 46.00 23.41
C ALA A 574 -19.54 44.62 23.33
N ILE A 575 -20.87 44.52 23.45
CA ILE A 575 -21.60 43.24 23.40
C ILE A 575 -21.93 42.79 21.96
N SER A 576 -22.03 43.72 21.01
CA SER A 576 -22.40 43.41 19.61
C SER A 576 -21.54 42.30 18.98
N PRO A 577 -20.19 42.28 19.12
CA PRO A 577 -19.37 41.15 18.66
C PRO A 577 -19.80 39.80 19.24
N VAL A 578 -20.07 39.73 20.56
CA VAL A 578 -20.51 38.49 21.23
C VAL A 578 -21.88 38.06 20.71
N LEU A 579 -22.83 39.00 20.60
CA LEU A 579 -24.18 38.74 20.09
C LEU A 579 -24.18 38.27 18.63
N ASN A 580 -23.34 38.86 17.77
CA ASN A 580 -23.23 38.45 16.37
C ASN A 580 -22.64 37.04 16.24
N LYS A 581 -21.64 36.69 17.06
CA LYS A 581 -21.04 35.35 17.07
C LYS A 581 -21.99 34.29 17.63
N VAL A 582 -22.66 34.54 18.75
CA VAL A 582 -23.62 33.58 19.33
C VAL A 582 -24.92 33.49 18.52
N GLY A 583 -25.39 34.62 17.98
CA GLY A 583 -26.54 34.67 17.09
C GLY A 583 -26.39 33.81 15.84
N ALA A 584 -25.19 33.74 15.25
CA ALA A 584 -24.95 33.01 14.01
C ALA A 584 -25.34 31.52 14.10
N PHE A 585 -24.96 30.81 15.17
CA PHE A 585 -25.29 29.39 15.33
C PHE A 585 -26.63 29.14 16.03
N THR A 586 -27.07 30.05 16.91
CA THR A 586 -28.37 29.96 17.60
C THR A 586 -29.58 30.34 16.71
N ALA A 587 -29.35 31.00 15.58
CA ALA A 587 -30.39 31.34 14.60
C ALA A 587 -30.96 30.11 13.86
N ASN A 588 -30.19 29.04 13.67
CA ASN A 588 -30.68 27.83 13.01
C ASN A 588 -31.67 27.08 13.94
N PRO A 589 -32.96 26.92 13.56
CA PRO A 589 -33.94 26.25 14.41
C PRO A 589 -33.57 24.81 14.78
N ILE A 590 -32.85 24.10 13.89
CA ILE A 590 -32.38 22.73 14.14
C ILE A 590 -31.45 22.70 15.35
N ILE A 591 -30.43 23.55 15.33
CA ILE A 591 -29.42 23.64 16.40
C ILE A 591 -30.05 24.20 17.67
N ARG A 592 -30.86 25.26 17.55
CA ARG A 592 -31.60 25.87 18.66
C ARG A 592 -32.46 24.86 19.41
N ASN A 593 -33.14 23.95 18.72
CA ASN A 593 -33.99 22.93 19.33
C ASN A 593 -33.18 21.78 19.99
N ILE A 594 -31.86 21.72 19.79
CA ILE A 594 -30.94 20.80 20.46
C ILE A 594 -30.32 21.46 21.70
N ILE A 595 -29.72 22.64 21.55
CA ILE A 595 -28.95 23.34 22.60
C ILE A 595 -29.79 24.26 23.49
N GLY A 596 -31.04 24.55 23.10
CA GLY A 596 -32.01 25.32 23.87
C GLY A 596 -32.80 24.49 24.87
N GLN A 597 -32.50 23.20 25.01
CA GLN A 597 -33.10 22.35 26.04
C GLN A 597 -32.27 22.48 27.34
N PRO A 598 -32.87 22.81 28.50
CA PRO A 598 -32.11 23.04 29.74
C PRO A 598 -31.27 21.86 30.25
N LYS A 599 -31.64 20.62 29.87
CA LYS A 599 -30.92 19.39 30.22
C LYS A 599 -30.61 18.58 28.98
N SER A 600 -29.52 17.82 29.00
CA SER A 600 -29.25 16.84 27.95
C SER A 600 -30.19 15.64 28.12
N THR A 601 -30.64 15.09 26.99
CA THR A 601 -31.53 13.93 26.94
C THR A 601 -30.82 12.60 27.17
N PHE A 602 -29.49 12.58 27.04
CA PHE A 602 -28.61 11.44 27.29
C PHE A 602 -27.40 11.91 28.12
N ASN A 603 -26.89 11.03 28.98
CA ASN A 603 -25.72 11.32 29.82
C ASN A 603 -24.50 10.54 29.32
N ILE A 604 -23.44 11.25 28.92
CA ILE A 604 -22.25 10.65 28.31
C ILE A 604 -21.42 9.85 29.33
N ARG A 605 -21.33 10.30 30.59
CA ARG A 605 -20.65 9.56 31.66
C ARG A 605 -21.33 8.22 31.94
N GLN A 606 -22.66 8.20 32.00
CA GLN A 606 -23.45 6.97 32.08
C GLN A 606 -23.21 6.06 30.88
N ILE A 607 -23.19 6.60 29.66
CA ILE A 607 -22.91 5.84 28.43
C ILE A 607 -21.54 5.15 28.49
N MET A 608 -20.52 5.82 29.04
CA MET A 608 -19.18 5.26 29.19
C MET A 608 -19.12 4.10 30.21
N ASP A 609 -19.69 4.28 31.40
CA ASP A 609 -19.63 3.27 32.47
C ASP A 609 -20.52 2.05 32.17
N GLU A 610 -21.74 2.27 31.67
CA GLU A 610 -22.65 1.20 31.25
C GLU A 610 -22.21 0.53 29.94
N GLY A 611 -21.20 1.08 29.24
CA GLY A 611 -20.68 0.58 27.97
C GLY A 611 -21.71 0.59 26.84
N LYS A 612 -22.48 1.67 26.76
CA LYS A 612 -23.46 1.93 25.71
C LYS A 612 -22.79 2.40 24.41
N ILE A 613 -23.60 2.53 23.36
CA ILE A 613 -23.17 2.92 22.01
C ILE A 613 -23.77 4.29 21.68
N LEU A 614 -22.94 5.27 21.35
CA LEU A 614 -23.35 6.62 20.93
C LEU A 614 -22.96 6.86 19.47
N ILE A 615 -23.93 6.92 18.57
CA ILE A 615 -23.66 7.17 17.14
C ILE A 615 -24.11 8.59 16.81
N VAL A 616 -23.15 9.46 16.58
CA VAL A 616 -23.35 10.87 16.23
C VAL A 616 -23.19 11.02 14.71
N ASN A 617 -24.31 11.06 14.01
CA ASN A 617 -24.36 11.43 12.60
C ASN A 617 -24.63 12.94 12.51
N LEU A 618 -23.64 13.72 12.07
CA LEU A 618 -23.77 15.17 11.95
C LEU A 618 -24.23 15.64 10.58
N SER A 619 -24.15 14.80 9.53
CA SER A 619 -24.66 15.07 8.17
C SER A 619 -24.43 16.53 7.71
N LYS A 620 -23.17 16.93 7.50
CA LYS A 620 -22.77 18.31 7.12
C LYS A 620 -23.63 18.92 6.00
N GLY A 621 -24.00 18.12 4.99
CA GLY A 621 -24.84 18.56 3.88
C GLY A 621 -26.31 18.86 4.23
N LEU A 622 -26.80 18.42 5.39
CA LEU A 622 -28.19 18.63 5.85
C LEU A 622 -28.32 19.78 6.87
N ILE A 623 -27.33 19.97 7.75
CA ILE A 623 -27.37 21.02 8.81
C ILE A 623 -26.42 22.19 8.59
N GLY A 624 -25.52 22.11 7.61
CA GLY A 624 -24.47 23.08 7.33
C GLY A 624 -23.15 22.75 8.05
N GLU A 625 -22.05 23.08 7.38
CA GLU A 625 -20.68 22.75 7.80
C GLU A 625 -20.32 23.29 9.19
N ASP A 626 -20.51 24.59 9.41
CA ASP A 626 -20.24 25.26 10.69
C ASP A 626 -21.02 24.61 11.84
N ASN A 627 -22.31 24.39 11.65
CA ASN A 627 -23.21 23.83 12.66
C ASN A 627 -22.80 22.41 13.08
N ALA A 628 -22.41 21.58 12.10
CA ALA A 628 -21.86 20.25 12.36
C ALA A 628 -20.52 20.32 13.10
N ALA A 629 -19.60 21.20 12.68
CA ALA A 629 -18.30 21.37 13.32
C ALA A 629 -18.43 21.79 14.79
N ILE A 630 -19.32 22.75 15.09
CA ILE A 630 -19.63 23.20 16.47
C ILE A 630 -20.19 22.07 17.31
N LEU A 631 -21.23 21.36 16.83
CA LEU A 631 -21.86 20.26 17.58
C LEU A 631 -20.88 19.11 17.83
N GLY A 632 -20.11 18.71 16.82
CA GLY A 632 -19.09 17.66 16.96
C GLY A 632 -18.00 18.04 17.96
N SER A 633 -17.52 19.28 17.92
CA SER A 633 -16.52 19.79 18.88
C SER A 633 -17.08 19.80 20.32
N PHE A 634 -18.28 20.33 20.55
CA PHE A 634 -18.92 20.28 21.88
C PHE A 634 -19.14 18.85 22.37
N LEU A 635 -19.46 17.90 21.48
CA LEU A 635 -19.62 16.49 21.84
C LEU A 635 -18.28 15.85 22.22
N VAL A 636 -17.20 16.11 21.49
CA VAL A 636 -15.85 15.65 21.89
C VAL A 636 -15.45 16.23 23.24
N THR A 637 -15.61 17.54 23.43
CA THR A 637 -15.38 18.22 24.72
C THR A 637 -16.18 17.57 25.86
N LYS A 638 -17.48 17.26 25.66
CA LYS A 638 -18.27 16.59 26.70
C LYS A 638 -17.86 15.12 26.91
N ILE A 639 -17.33 14.42 25.91
CA ILE A 639 -16.73 13.07 26.07
C ILE A 639 -15.39 13.15 26.83
N GLN A 640 -14.53 14.14 26.55
CA GLN A 640 -13.32 14.43 27.34
C GLN A 640 -13.68 14.68 28.81
N LEU A 641 -14.59 15.62 29.09
CA LEU A 641 -14.99 15.97 30.46
C LEU A 641 -15.67 14.79 31.17
N ALA A 642 -16.53 14.03 30.48
CA ALA A 642 -17.11 12.79 31.00
C ALA A 642 -16.03 11.76 31.34
N ALA A 643 -15.01 11.59 30.50
CA ALA A 643 -13.87 10.73 30.78
C ALA A 643 -13.06 11.22 31.99
N MET A 644 -12.65 12.49 32.01
CA MET A 644 -11.88 13.07 33.12
C MET A 644 -12.63 13.00 34.46
N SER A 645 -13.97 13.04 34.45
CA SER A 645 -14.78 12.85 35.65
C SER A 645 -14.66 11.46 36.27
N ARG A 646 -14.17 10.45 35.51
CA ARG A 646 -13.92 9.06 35.99
C ARG A 646 -12.73 8.96 36.96
N SER A 647 -12.21 10.09 37.42
CA SER A 647 -11.24 10.18 38.52
C SER A 647 -11.78 9.62 39.84
N ASP A 648 -13.10 9.60 40.02
CA ASP A 648 -13.85 9.02 41.15
C ASP A 648 -13.76 7.48 41.24
N ILE A 649 -13.43 6.79 40.16
CA ILE A 649 -13.19 5.34 40.14
C ILE A 649 -11.70 5.09 40.42
N ASP A 650 -11.28 4.89 41.67
CA ASP A 650 -9.87 4.81 42.10
C ASP A 650 -8.96 3.99 41.16
N LYS A 651 -9.41 2.80 40.80
CA LYS A 651 -8.66 1.81 40.01
C LYS A 651 -8.92 1.95 38.51
N ILE A 652 -7.84 2.03 37.72
CA ILE A 652 -7.94 2.06 36.25
C ILE A 652 -8.51 0.73 35.69
N GLU A 653 -8.25 -0.39 36.37
CA GLU A 653 -8.78 -1.72 36.00
C GLU A 653 -10.32 -1.83 36.14
N ASP A 654 -10.93 -1.07 37.06
CA ASP A 654 -12.38 -1.02 37.23
C ASP A 654 -13.06 -0.03 36.25
N ARG A 655 -12.28 0.85 35.59
CA ARG A 655 -12.78 1.80 34.58
C ARG A 655 -13.00 1.08 33.24
N ARG A 656 -14.24 0.62 32.99
CA ARG A 656 -14.63 -0.01 31.72
C ARG A 656 -14.10 0.78 30.51
N PRO A 657 -13.39 0.14 29.55
CA PRO A 657 -12.90 0.82 28.34
C PRO A 657 -14.03 1.40 27.50
N PHE A 658 -13.81 2.60 26.99
CA PHE A 658 -14.68 3.25 26.02
C PHE A 658 -13.86 3.68 24.79
N TYR A 659 -14.38 3.44 23.60
CA TYR A 659 -13.68 3.74 22.33
C TYR A 659 -14.33 4.95 21.65
N LEU A 660 -13.53 5.92 21.20
CA LEU A 660 -14.04 7.10 20.46
C LEU A 660 -13.48 7.08 19.05
N TYR A 661 -14.36 6.83 18.08
CA TYR A 661 -14.07 6.89 16.66
C TYR A 661 -14.48 8.25 16.09
N VAL A 662 -13.56 8.91 15.38
CA VAL A 662 -13.87 10.15 14.67
C VAL A 662 -13.30 10.05 13.25
N ASP A 663 -14.19 10.04 12.25
CA ASP A 663 -13.76 10.13 10.84
C ASP A 663 -13.64 11.61 10.44
N GLU A 664 -12.69 11.89 9.54
CA GLU A 664 -12.27 13.23 9.13
C GLU A 664 -12.16 14.23 10.31
N PHE A 665 -11.41 13.84 11.35
CA PHE A 665 -11.44 14.48 12.68
C PHE A 665 -10.98 15.94 12.70
N GLN A 666 -10.24 16.39 11.69
CA GLN A 666 -9.84 17.79 11.48
C GLN A 666 -11.04 18.75 11.45
N ASN A 667 -12.22 18.26 11.06
CA ASN A 667 -13.47 19.00 11.07
C ASN A 667 -13.89 19.47 12.47
N PHE A 668 -13.44 18.77 13.52
CA PHE A 668 -13.80 19.04 14.91
C PHE A 668 -12.60 19.56 15.66
N ALA A 669 -11.56 18.72 15.84
CA ALA A 669 -10.38 19.00 16.65
C ALA A 669 -10.70 19.88 17.89
N THR A 670 -10.12 21.09 17.98
CA THR A 670 -9.83 21.83 19.24
C THR A 670 -8.73 21.17 20.07
N ASP A 671 -8.15 21.94 20.97
CA ASP A 671 -7.06 21.50 21.85
C ASP A 671 -7.51 20.39 22.82
N SER A 672 -8.82 20.20 23.01
CA SER A 672 -9.43 19.04 23.67
C SER A 672 -8.92 17.70 23.12
N PHE A 673 -8.61 17.60 21.82
CA PHE A 673 -7.98 16.38 21.25
C PHE A 673 -6.54 16.18 21.72
N ALA A 674 -5.75 17.24 21.86
CA ALA A 674 -4.38 17.15 22.38
C ALA A 674 -4.39 16.72 23.86
N THR A 675 -5.35 17.22 24.64
CA THR A 675 -5.62 16.76 26.01
C THR A 675 -6.06 15.29 26.04
N ILE A 676 -6.98 14.86 25.16
CA ILE A 676 -7.40 13.45 25.06
C ILE A 676 -6.19 12.55 24.78
N LEU A 677 -5.39 12.89 23.76
CA LEU A 677 -4.22 12.11 23.34
C LEU A 677 -3.13 12.01 24.43
N SER A 678 -3.00 13.03 25.28
CA SER A 678 -1.96 13.10 26.31
C SER A 678 -2.39 12.51 27.66
N GLU A 679 -3.67 12.63 28.03
CA GLU A 679 -4.16 12.31 29.38
C GLU A 679 -5.22 11.20 29.42
N ALA A 680 -6.08 11.06 28.41
CA ALA A 680 -7.33 10.32 28.57
C ALA A 680 -7.17 8.80 28.67
N ARG A 681 -5.98 8.28 28.35
CA ARG A 681 -5.53 6.93 28.68
C ARG A 681 -5.76 6.57 30.16
N LYS A 682 -5.56 7.51 31.09
CA LYS A 682 -5.80 7.30 32.53
C LYS A 682 -7.27 7.02 32.85
N TYR A 683 -8.19 7.53 32.04
CA TYR A 683 -9.65 7.44 32.22
C TYR A 683 -10.30 6.34 31.35
N ALA A 684 -9.47 5.47 30.76
CA ALA A 684 -9.86 4.38 29.86
C ALA A 684 -10.68 4.83 28.62
N LEU A 685 -10.44 6.06 28.13
CA LEU A 685 -10.92 6.54 26.84
C LEU A 685 -9.89 6.24 25.74
N ASN A 686 -10.33 5.58 24.67
CA ASN A 686 -9.47 5.04 23.60
C ASN A 686 -9.80 5.74 22.28
N LEU A 687 -9.18 6.90 22.02
CA LEU A 687 -9.34 7.64 20.77
C LEU A 687 -8.79 6.88 19.54
N THR A 688 -9.57 6.85 18.46
CA THR A 688 -9.20 6.39 17.12
C THR A 688 -9.64 7.46 16.12
N VAL A 689 -8.68 8.13 15.48
CA VAL A 689 -8.93 9.27 14.56
C VAL A 689 -8.50 8.95 13.14
N ALA A 690 -9.26 9.45 12.16
CA ALA A 690 -8.90 9.39 10.74
C ALA A 690 -8.91 10.77 10.06
N ASN A 691 -8.01 10.99 9.10
CA ASN A 691 -7.89 12.21 8.30
C ASN A 691 -7.38 11.93 6.86
N GLN A 692 -7.54 12.90 5.96
CA GLN A 692 -6.97 12.84 4.61
C GLN A 692 -5.54 13.36 4.51
N TYR A 693 -5.24 14.49 5.15
CA TYR A 693 -3.98 15.23 5.01
C TYR A 693 -3.47 15.73 6.38
N ILE A 694 -2.15 15.85 6.54
CA ILE A 694 -1.51 16.36 7.76
C ILE A 694 -1.73 17.88 7.88
N SER A 695 -1.69 18.59 6.76
CA SER A 695 -1.81 20.06 6.66
C SER A 695 -3.16 20.63 7.12
N GLN A 696 -4.17 19.79 7.35
CA GLN A 696 -5.47 20.19 7.90
C GLN A 696 -5.49 20.27 9.45
N MET A 697 -4.44 19.80 10.12
CA MET A 697 -4.27 19.92 11.58
C MET A 697 -3.56 21.24 11.93
N ASN A 698 -3.92 21.84 13.07
CA ASN A 698 -3.05 22.86 13.68
C ASN A 698 -1.82 22.18 14.30
N GLU A 699 -0.78 22.97 14.58
CA GLU A 699 0.50 22.42 15.06
C GLU A 699 0.36 21.67 16.39
N THR A 700 -0.39 22.22 17.34
CA THR A 700 -0.67 21.60 18.65
C THR A 700 -1.27 20.19 18.52
N VAL A 701 -2.27 20.00 17.66
CA VAL A 701 -2.92 18.68 17.46
C VAL A 701 -2.05 17.75 16.62
N ARG A 702 -1.39 18.26 15.57
CA ARG A 702 -0.42 17.51 14.76
C ARG A 702 0.68 16.90 15.63
N ASP A 703 1.27 17.72 16.49
CA ASP A 703 2.42 17.32 17.31
C ASP A 703 1.97 16.41 18.47
N ALA A 704 0.75 16.61 19.02
CA ALA A 704 0.14 15.68 19.97
C ALA A 704 -0.20 14.31 19.35
N VAL A 705 -0.59 14.26 18.06
CA VAL A 705 -0.81 13.01 17.32
C VAL A 705 0.50 12.26 17.13
N PHE A 706 1.54 12.91 16.58
CA PHE A 706 2.84 12.24 16.34
C PHE A 706 3.60 11.91 17.63
N GLY A 707 3.37 12.64 18.73
CA GLY A 707 4.02 12.42 20.02
C GLY A 707 3.39 11.32 20.88
N ASN A 708 2.06 11.18 20.89
CA ASN A 708 1.35 10.32 21.86
C ASN A 708 0.73 9.05 21.28
N VAL A 709 0.48 8.98 19.96
CA VAL A 709 -0.20 7.83 19.36
C VAL A 709 0.73 6.62 19.27
N GLY A 710 0.33 5.51 19.87
CA GLY A 710 1.08 4.25 19.86
C GLY A 710 0.99 3.45 18.56
N THR A 711 -0.04 3.67 17.75
CA THR A 711 -0.28 2.90 16.51
C THR A 711 -0.72 3.80 15.37
N MET A 712 0.09 3.85 14.32
CA MET A 712 -0.09 4.68 13.13
C MET A 712 -0.31 3.81 11.90
N ILE A 713 -1.42 4.04 11.21
CA ILE A 713 -1.77 3.39 9.94
C ILE A 713 -1.75 4.44 8.83
N SER A 714 -0.92 4.23 7.81
CA SER A 714 -0.93 5.03 6.57
C SER A 714 -1.43 4.18 5.42
N PHE A 715 -2.52 4.60 4.78
CA PHE A 715 -2.85 4.20 3.41
C PHE A 715 -2.06 5.06 2.41
N ARG A 716 -2.41 5.04 1.12
CA ARG A 716 -1.87 5.99 0.14
C ARG A 716 -2.15 7.44 0.53
N VAL A 717 -1.12 8.28 0.45
CA VAL A 717 -1.12 9.70 0.89
C VAL A 717 -0.62 10.64 -0.22
N SER A 718 -0.57 11.95 0.04
CA SER A 718 -0.04 12.95 -0.91
C SER A 718 1.50 12.99 -0.92
N ALA A 719 2.07 13.64 -1.95
CA ALA A 719 3.50 13.90 -2.06
C ALA A 719 4.04 14.78 -0.92
N ASP A 720 3.21 15.63 -0.31
CA ASP A 720 3.59 16.52 0.79
C ASP A 720 3.56 15.80 2.16
N ASP A 721 2.62 14.86 2.34
CA ASP A 721 2.49 14.07 3.58
C ASP A 721 3.54 12.95 3.66
N ALA A 722 3.88 12.33 2.54
CA ALA A 722 4.72 11.13 2.51
C ALA A 722 6.13 11.30 3.14
N PRO A 723 6.87 12.42 2.95
CA PRO A 723 8.16 12.65 3.63
C PRO A 723 8.05 12.88 5.14
N ILE A 724 6.86 13.24 5.65
CA ILE A 724 6.59 13.39 7.08
C ILE A 724 6.30 12.00 7.69
N LEU A 725 5.53 11.18 6.98
CA LEU A 725 5.12 9.84 7.41
C LEU A 725 6.22 8.79 7.27
N ALA A 726 7.07 8.86 6.25
CA ALA A 726 8.18 7.92 6.06
C ALA A 726 9.09 7.86 7.30
N LYS A 727 9.33 8.99 7.97
CA LYS A 727 10.10 9.09 9.23
C LYS A 727 9.50 8.31 10.41
N GLN A 728 8.22 7.93 10.33
CA GLN A 728 7.55 7.07 11.32
C GLN A 728 7.63 5.58 10.94
N PHE A 729 8.11 5.26 9.74
CA PHE A 729 8.21 3.91 9.16
C PHE A 729 9.64 3.55 8.68
N GLU A 730 10.62 4.44 8.90
CA GLU A 730 12.05 4.17 8.74
C GLU A 730 12.53 3.07 9.71
N PRO A 731 13.47 2.20 9.31
CA PRO A 731 14.12 2.12 8.00
C PRO A 731 13.37 1.24 6.98
N GLN A 732 12.14 0.78 7.28
CA GLN A 732 11.45 -0.18 6.41
C GLN A 732 10.89 0.47 5.13
N PHE A 733 10.31 1.67 5.21
CA PHE A 733 9.59 2.30 4.07
C PHE A 733 10.14 3.68 3.72
N GLU A 734 10.11 4.00 2.41
CA GLU A 734 10.50 5.30 1.87
C GLU A 734 9.26 6.11 1.45
N PRO A 735 9.37 7.44 1.24
CA PRO A 735 8.22 8.27 0.84
C PRO A 735 7.50 7.75 -0.41
N ASN A 736 8.23 7.19 -1.38
CA ASN A 736 7.64 6.67 -2.61
C ASN A 736 6.76 5.42 -2.38
N ASP A 737 7.07 4.56 -1.41
CA ASP A 737 6.20 3.42 -1.06
C ASP A 737 4.80 3.91 -0.66
N LEU A 738 4.74 5.02 0.09
CA LEU A 738 3.49 5.62 0.59
C LEU A 738 2.65 6.30 -0.52
N LEU A 739 3.25 6.60 -1.67
CA LEU A 739 2.56 7.18 -2.84
C LEU A 739 2.00 6.11 -3.78
N GLN A 740 2.66 4.95 -3.89
CA GLN A 740 2.33 3.91 -4.87
C GLN A 740 1.44 2.79 -4.30
N MET A 741 1.03 2.87 -3.04
CA MET A 741 0.10 1.91 -2.43
C MET A 741 -1.24 1.80 -3.16
N HIS A 742 -1.65 0.55 -3.42
CA HIS A 742 -3.00 0.20 -3.88
C HIS A 742 -4.06 0.53 -2.83
N ASN A 743 -5.32 0.70 -3.27
CA ASN A 743 -6.44 0.86 -2.34
C ASN A 743 -6.53 -0.38 -1.43
N ARG A 744 -6.95 -0.18 -0.17
CA ARG A 744 -7.03 -1.18 0.91
C ARG A 744 -5.70 -1.71 1.45
N ASN A 745 -4.56 -1.42 0.82
CA ASN A 745 -3.22 -1.68 1.36
C ASN A 745 -2.78 -0.54 2.28
N PHE A 746 -2.06 -0.86 3.35
CA PHE A 746 -1.53 0.12 4.29
C PHE A 746 -0.15 -0.28 4.84
N VAL A 747 0.62 0.72 5.26
CA VAL A 747 1.79 0.58 6.14
C VAL A 747 1.34 0.87 7.57
N ILE A 748 1.82 0.08 8.53
CA ILE A 748 1.51 0.22 9.95
C ILE A 748 2.79 0.17 10.79
N ASN A 749 2.89 1.08 11.76
CA ASN A 749 3.64 0.84 13.00
C ASN A 749 2.62 0.67 14.13
N MET A 750 2.91 -0.19 15.10
CA MET A 750 1.99 -0.45 16.20
C MET A 750 2.70 -0.77 17.50
N VAL A 751 2.02 -0.55 18.62
CA VAL A 751 2.46 -1.06 19.92
C VAL A 751 1.90 -2.46 20.15
N ILE A 752 2.77 -3.38 20.57
CA ILE A 752 2.47 -4.77 20.93
C ILE A 752 2.98 -5.01 22.36
N LYS A 753 2.07 -5.29 23.30
CA LYS A 753 2.36 -5.48 24.74
C LYS A 753 3.17 -4.32 25.36
N GLY A 754 3.00 -3.12 24.83
CA GLY A 754 3.71 -1.91 25.24
C GLY A 754 5.03 -1.59 24.52
N GLU A 755 5.56 -2.47 23.68
CA GLU A 755 6.73 -2.21 22.84
C GLU A 755 6.29 -1.68 21.46
N LYS A 756 6.93 -0.63 20.91
CA LYS A 756 6.69 -0.19 19.52
C LYS A 756 7.38 -1.17 18.56
N SER A 757 6.63 -1.75 17.63
CA SER A 757 7.15 -2.69 16.64
C SER A 757 7.83 -1.98 15.46
N PRO A 758 8.70 -2.69 14.70
CA PRO A 758 9.06 -2.29 13.34
C PRO A 758 7.83 -2.04 12.48
N ALA A 759 7.97 -1.19 11.46
CA ALA A 759 6.90 -0.95 10.50
C ALA A 759 6.78 -2.12 9.51
N PHE A 760 5.55 -2.48 9.16
CA PHE A 760 5.26 -3.52 8.17
C PHE A 760 4.05 -3.12 7.31
N ASN A 761 3.86 -3.77 6.17
CA ASN A 761 2.69 -3.56 5.32
C ASN A 761 1.66 -4.70 5.47
N ALA A 762 0.42 -4.36 5.16
CA ALA A 762 -0.73 -5.22 5.32
C ALA A 762 -1.88 -4.78 4.39
N THR A 763 -2.92 -5.60 4.33
CA THR A 763 -4.18 -5.28 3.65
C THR A 763 -5.33 -5.28 4.66
N THR A 764 -6.35 -4.45 4.44
CA THR A 764 -7.55 -4.43 5.30
C THR A 764 -8.37 -5.70 5.14
N LEU A 765 -8.91 -6.25 6.23
CA LEU A 765 -9.92 -7.30 6.14
C LEU A 765 -11.17 -6.81 5.39
N THR A 766 -11.91 -7.72 4.78
CA THR A 766 -13.21 -7.38 4.17
C THR A 766 -14.29 -7.40 5.24
N LEU A 767 -15.10 -6.34 5.32
CA LEU A 767 -16.28 -6.34 6.19
C LEU A 767 -17.21 -7.49 5.80
N PRO A 768 -17.73 -8.29 6.76
CA PRO A 768 -18.74 -9.29 6.45
C PRO A 768 -20.05 -8.62 6.00
N PRO A 769 -20.97 -9.32 5.31
CA PRO A 769 -22.32 -8.80 5.10
C PRO A 769 -23.06 -8.69 6.45
N PRO A 770 -23.87 -7.63 6.66
CA PRO A 770 -24.68 -7.50 7.87
C PRO A 770 -25.77 -8.60 7.90
N GLN A 771 -25.88 -9.31 9.03
CA GLN A 771 -26.83 -10.43 9.15
C GLN A 771 -28.29 -9.98 9.24
N ILE A 772 -28.57 -8.93 10.03
CA ILE A 772 -29.90 -8.35 10.24
C ILE A 772 -29.73 -6.85 10.43
N ASP A 773 -30.28 -6.05 9.52
CA ASP A 773 -30.24 -4.59 9.62
C ASP A 773 -31.25 -4.09 10.66
N ASN A 774 -30.76 -3.63 11.82
CA ASN A 774 -31.60 -3.12 12.91
C ASN A 774 -31.79 -1.60 12.88
N THR A 775 -31.27 -0.89 11.87
CA THR A 775 -31.14 0.58 11.85
C THR A 775 -32.46 1.31 12.12
N GLY A 776 -33.56 0.92 11.46
CA GLY A 776 -34.87 1.52 11.69
C GLY A 776 -35.39 1.35 13.13
N ARG A 777 -35.07 0.21 13.78
CA ARG A 777 -35.45 -0.10 15.16
C ARG A 777 -34.57 0.66 16.16
N ILE A 778 -33.31 0.92 15.84
CA ILE A 778 -32.39 1.75 16.61
C ILE A 778 -32.86 3.22 16.61
N ILE A 779 -33.25 3.74 15.45
CA ILE A 779 -33.83 5.08 15.31
C ILE A 779 -35.11 5.18 16.14
N GLU A 780 -36.02 4.22 16.03
CA GLU A 780 -37.27 4.23 16.80
C GLU A 780 -37.04 4.11 18.31
N ASN A 781 -36.14 3.21 18.74
CA ASN A 781 -35.73 3.10 20.14
C ASN A 781 -35.11 4.40 20.67
N THR A 782 -34.32 5.09 19.84
CA THR A 782 -33.73 6.38 20.22
C THR A 782 -34.82 7.43 20.39
N ARG A 783 -35.73 7.56 19.42
CA ARG A 783 -36.87 8.50 19.49
C ARG A 783 -37.73 8.28 20.74
N ARG A 784 -38.11 7.03 21.02
CA ARG A 784 -38.99 6.69 22.16
C ARG A 784 -38.39 6.98 23.53
N ASN A 785 -37.06 6.90 23.70
CA ASN A 785 -36.41 6.99 25.01
C ASN A 785 -35.58 8.27 25.24
N TYR A 786 -35.09 8.91 24.17
CA TYR A 786 -34.13 10.02 24.24
C TYR A 786 -34.55 11.28 23.48
N SER A 787 -35.66 11.28 22.72
CA SER A 787 -36.12 12.49 22.01
C SER A 787 -37.27 13.19 22.73
N ARG A 788 -37.56 14.43 22.31
CA ARG A 788 -38.78 15.16 22.65
C ARG A 788 -39.49 15.59 21.38
N SER A 789 -40.81 15.81 21.44
CA SER A 789 -41.53 16.39 20.31
C SER A 789 -41.01 17.80 20.02
N ARG A 790 -40.76 18.08 18.73
CA ARG A 790 -40.41 19.43 18.25
C ARG A 790 -41.37 20.50 18.78
N SER A 791 -42.68 20.22 18.82
CA SER A 791 -43.72 21.17 19.29
C SER A 791 -43.45 21.67 20.71
N ASP A 792 -43.00 20.76 21.57
CA ASP A 792 -42.93 21.00 23.01
C ASP A 792 -41.62 21.72 23.34
N VAL A 793 -40.55 21.36 22.62
CA VAL A 793 -39.25 22.03 22.66
C VAL A 793 -39.34 23.45 22.11
N GLU A 794 -39.97 23.66 20.94
CA GLU A 794 -40.15 25.01 20.38
C GLU A 794 -41.06 25.88 21.25
N LYS A 795 -42.07 25.29 21.91
CA LYS A 795 -42.88 25.99 22.91
C LYS A 795 -42.08 26.37 24.14
N GLU A 796 -41.36 25.44 24.76
CA GLU A 796 -40.54 25.70 25.97
C GLU A 796 -39.47 26.78 25.70
N ILE A 797 -38.76 26.69 24.57
CA ILE A 797 -37.78 27.70 24.15
C ILE A 797 -38.46 29.06 23.93
N THR A 798 -39.66 29.09 23.33
CA THR A 798 -40.41 30.34 23.12
C THR A 798 -40.88 30.95 24.45
N ASP A 799 -41.42 30.14 25.35
CA ASP A 799 -41.90 30.59 26.66
C ASP A 799 -40.74 31.02 27.56
N ALA A 800 -39.56 30.40 27.45
CA ALA A 800 -38.34 30.82 28.13
C ALA A 800 -37.74 32.14 27.61
N ILE A 801 -37.76 32.38 26.29
CA ILE A 801 -37.14 33.54 25.64
C ILE A 801 -38.08 34.77 25.56
N ARG A 802 -39.40 34.58 25.70
CA ARG A 802 -40.40 35.67 25.64
C ARG A 802 -40.07 36.82 26.60
N PRO A 803 -39.95 38.07 26.11
CA PRO A 803 -39.88 39.23 26.98
C PRO A 803 -41.23 39.46 27.69
N PRO A 804 -41.23 40.11 28.87
CA PRO A 804 -42.46 40.39 29.63
C PRO A 804 -43.47 41.19 28.80
N GLU A 805 -44.77 40.99 29.10
CA GLU A 805 -45.89 41.50 28.29
C GLU A 805 -45.87 43.02 28.04
N THR A 806 -45.22 43.79 28.93
CA THR A 806 -45.06 45.25 28.82
C THR A 806 -44.34 45.73 27.55
N LEU A 807 -43.61 44.84 26.85
CA LEU A 807 -42.99 45.15 25.55
C LEU A 807 -43.80 44.66 24.34
N GLN A 808 -44.90 43.92 24.55
CA GLN A 808 -45.73 43.39 23.47
C GLN A 808 -46.78 44.44 23.02
N LYS A 809 -46.43 45.27 22.04
CA LYS A 809 -47.43 46.09 21.33
C LYS A 809 -48.45 45.19 20.63
N ARG A 810 -49.65 45.08 21.19
CA ARG A 810 -50.81 44.47 20.54
C ARG A 810 -51.12 45.22 19.23
N PRO A 811 -51.49 44.54 18.13
CA PRO A 811 -51.98 45.21 16.92
C PRO A 811 -53.36 45.86 17.16
N GLU A 812 -53.39 47.18 17.38
CA GLU A 812 -54.64 47.95 17.45
C GLU A 812 -55.23 48.15 16.05
N SER A 813 -56.06 47.21 15.55
CA SER A 813 -56.94 47.45 14.38
C SER A 813 -57.94 46.31 14.07
N GLN A 814 -58.73 45.86 15.05
CA GLN A 814 -60.02 45.16 14.78
C GLN A 814 -61.19 45.72 15.61
N ALA A 815 -61.21 47.04 15.80
CA ALA A 815 -62.36 47.78 16.33
C ALA A 815 -62.75 48.92 15.36
N MET A 816 -64.05 49.21 15.28
CA MET A 816 -64.67 50.25 14.44
C MET A 816 -64.68 50.03 12.91
N ALA A 817 -65.34 48.96 12.48
CA ALA A 817 -66.00 48.98 11.16
C ALA A 817 -67.22 49.94 11.20
N ARG A 818 -67.04 51.20 10.77
CA ARG A 818 -68.15 52.14 10.53
C ARG A 818 -68.30 52.44 9.04
N LYS A 819 -69.49 52.18 8.50
CA LYS A 819 -69.85 52.37 7.09
C LYS A 819 -70.07 53.85 6.77
N TRP A 820 -69.65 54.29 5.58
CA TRP A 820 -70.24 55.45 4.89
C TRP A 820 -70.26 55.24 3.35
N PRO A 821 -71.09 55.97 2.59
CA PRO A 821 -71.80 55.37 1.45
C PRO A 821 -71.26 55.74 0.06
N VAL A 822 -71.70 54.99 -0.95
CA VAL A 822 -71.38 55.21 -2.37
C VAL A 822 -72.45 56.07 -3.05
N ASN A 823 -72.08 57.28 -3.49
CA ASN A 823 -72.31 57.78 -4.87
C ASN A 823 -71.96 59.26 -5.03
N GLN A 824 -71.10 59.59 -6.01
CA GLN A 824 -71.44 60.44 -7.18
C GLN A 824 -70.27 60.47 -8.19
N LYS A 825 -70.55 60.90 -9.43
CA LYS A 825 -69.69 60.92 -10.63
C LYS A 825 -69.93 62.26 -11.38
N PRO A 826 -69.14 62.66 -12.41
CA PRO A 826 -67.68 62.56 -12.57
C PRO A 826 -67.04 63.80 -13.27
N ALA A 827 -65.70 63.94 -13.30
CA ALA A 827 -65.01 64.73 -14.34
C ALA A 827 -63.51 64.38 -14.53
N ARG A 828 -63.12 64.13 -15.80
CA ARG A 828 -61.80 64.22 -16.50
C ARG A 828 -60.49 64.12 -15.67
N LYS A 829 -59.63 63.09 -15.84
CA LYS A 829 -58.70 62.74 -16.97
C LYS A 829 -57.44 63.64 -17.09
N PRO A 830 -56.26 63.15 -17.58
CA PRO A 830 -55.84 61.78 -17.95
C PRO A 830 -54.70 61.26 -17.00
N GLU A 831 -53.84 60.25 -17.22
CA GLU A 831 -53.47 59.51 -18.45
C GLU A 831 -52.91 58.07 -18.22
N ASN A 832 -53.51 57.11 -18.94
CA ASN A 832 -53.01 55.85 -19.52
C ASN A 832 -51.86 55.01 -18.90
N THR A 833 -52.23 53.78 -18.51
CA THR A 833 -51.44 52.55 -18.78
C THR A 833 -52.36 51.49 -19.41
N PRO A 834 -52.03 50.87 -20.56
CA PRO A 834 -52.80 49.75 -21.11
C PRO A 834 -52.38 48.40 -20.47
N GLN A 835 -53.35 47.60 -20.04
CA GLN A 835 -53.18 46.22 -19.55
C GLN A 835 -54.03 45.23 -20.36
N THR A 836 -53.38 44.16 -20.85
CA THR A 836 -53.96 42.81 -21.08
C THR A 836 -55.17 42.74 -22.07
N PRO A 837 -55.75 41.57 -22.45
CA PRO A 837 -56.61 40.73 -21.59
C PRO A 837 -56.47 39.19 -21.93
N PRO A 838 -57.44 38.26 -21.72
CA PRO A 838 -57.39 37.42 -20.51
C PRO A 838 -57.77 35.92 -20.69
N ALA A 839 -57.82 35.21 -19.54
CA ALA A 839 -58.79 34.15 -19.20
C ALA A 839 -58.81 32.77 -19.90
N SER A 840 -58.39 31.76 -19.13
CA SER A 840 -59.18 30.56 -18.76
C SER A 840 -59.35 29.34 -19.70
N ALA A 841 -59.04 28.18 -19.11
CA ALA A 841 -59.54 26.82 -19.35
C ALA A 841 -59.18 26.08 -20.67
N ILE A 842 -58.59 24.87 -20.52
CA ILE A 842 -59.10 23.56 -20.98
C ILE A 842 -58.14 22.43 -20.53
N THR A 843 -58.65 21.20 -20.43
CA THR A 843 -57.97 19.97 -19.97
C THR A 843 -56.93 19.41 -20.96
N ALA A 844 -55.78 18.88 -20.49
CA ALA A 844 -54.86 18.10 -21.33
C ALA A 844 -54.01 17.04 -20.60
N LYS A 845 -54.24 15.77 -20.97
CA LYS A 845 -53.31 14.61 -21.04
C LYS A 845 -54.00 13.56 -21.93
N PRO A 846 -53.29 12.62 -22.61
CA PRO A 846 -51.84 12.36 -22.58
C PRO A 846 -51.15 12.22 -23.97
N THR A 847 -49.84 12.58 -24.05
CA THR A 847 -48.77 11.85 -24.81
C THR A 847 -48.89 11.75 -26.37
N PRO A 848 -47.81 11.46 -27.15
CA PRO A 848 -46.35 11.62 -26.95
C PRO A 848 -45.73 12.70 -27.88
N SER A 849 -44.44 13.03 -27.67
CA SER A 849 -43.58 13.61 -28.71
C SER A 849 -42.14 13.09 -28.61
N GLN A 850 -41.51 12.82 -29.75
CA GLN A 850 -40.11 12.35 -29.84
C GLN A 850 -39.13 13.54 -29.86
N PRO A 851 -37.88 13.36 -29.38
CA PRO A 851 -36.91 14.45 -29.28
C PRO A 851 -36.22 14.76 -30.62
N LYS A 852 -35.89 16.04 -30.84
CA LYS A 852 -34.85 16.47 -31.79
C LYS A 852 -33.57 16.89 -31.04
N PRO A 853 -32.38 16.78 -31.65
CA PRO A 853 -31.13 16.77 -30.87
C PRO A 853 -30.66 18.15 -30.43
N ILE A 854 -30.04 18.21 -29.24
CA ILE A 854 -29.21 19.33 -28.81
C ILE A 854 -27.77 19.07 -29.29
N VAL A 855 -27.15 20.07 -29.90
CA VAL A 855 -25.77 19.96 -30.42
C VAL A 855 -24.77 20.23 -29.29
N ILE A 856 -23.86 19.28 -29.07
CA ILE A 856 -22.71 19.41 -28.17
C ILE A 856 -21.47 19.73 -29.03
N PRO A 857 -20.67 20.76 -28.69
CA PRO A 857 -19.40 21.01 -29.37
C PRO A 857 -18.37 19.93 -28.97
N LYS A 858 -17.71 19.32 -29.97
CA LYS A 858 -16.59 18.38 -29.78
C LYS A 858 -15.25 19.04 -30.13
N ALA A 859 -14.19 18.54 -29.51
CA ALA A 859 -12.81 18.94 -29.80
C ALA A 859 -12.30 18.39 -31.16
N PRO A 860 -11.30 19.03 -31.77
CA PRO A 860 -10.51 18.46 -32.87
C PRO A 860 -9.41 17.53 -32.35
N ASP A 861 -8.94 16.64 -33.21
CA ASP A 861 -7.89 15.65 -32.94
C ASP A 861 -6.69 15.84 -33.91
N ALA A 862 -5.64 15.01 -33.78
CA ALA A 862 -4.34 15.19 -34.45
C ALA A 862 -4.31 14.91 -35.97
N THR A 863 -3.30 15.47 -36.67
CA THR A 863 -2.30 14.71 -37.48
C THR A 863 -1.17 15.57 -38.09
N GLU A 864 0.00 14.93 -38.22
CA GLU A 864 1.09 15.06 -39.23
C GLU A 864 1.48 16.40 -39.91
N ILE A 865 2.79 16.74 -39.84
CA ILE A 865 3.58 17.30 -40.97
C ILE A 865 4.98 16.64 -40.99
N SER A 866 5.54 16.44 -42.19
CA SER A 866 6.82 15.77 -42.48
C SER A 866 8.07 16.68 -42.55
N VAL A 867 9.21 16.10 -42.21
CA VAL A 867 10.56 16.24 -42.83
C VAL A 867 10.87 17.50 -43.68
N SER A 868 11.90 18.28 -43.29
CA SER A 868 13.04 18.64 -44.16
C SER A 868 14.13 19.47 -43.43
N GLU A 869 15.35 19.44 -43.96
CA GLU A 869 16.54 20.17 -43.48
C GLU A 869 16.63 21.59 -44.07
N THR A 870 17.51 22.46 -43.54
CA THR A 870 18.58 23.21 -44.29
C THR A 870 19.26 24.26 -43.38
N GLU A 871 20.51 24.64 -43.70
CA GLU A 871 21.36 25.54 -42.92
C GLU A 871 21.20 27.06 -43.24
N LYS A 872 21.92 27.88 -42.43
CA LYS A 872 22.71 29.09 -42.78
C LYS A 872 22.07 30.50 -42.93
N GLN A 873 22.74 31.41 -42.21
CA GLN A 873 23.20 32.77 -42.61
C GLN A 873 22.28 34.02 -42.56
N THR A 874 22.72 34.98 -41.70
CA THR A 874 23.00 36.43 -41.94
C THR A 874 22.24 37.23 -43.03
N ASP A 875 21.92 38.52 -42.87
CA ASP A 875 22.66 39.60 -42.18
C ASP A 875 21.76 40.80 -41.73
N ARG A 876 22.39 41.90 -41.27
CA ARG A 876 21.84 43.21 -40.82
C ARG A 876 21.74 44.20 -42.04
N PRO A 877 21.93 45.54 -41.94
CA PRO A 877 21.68 46.54 -40.87
C PRO A 877 20.99 47.87 -41.33
N LYS A 878 20.49 48.69 -40.37
CA LYS A 878 20.66 50.17 -40.19
C LYS A 878 19.58 50.71 -39.21
N ARG A 879 19.85 51.48 -38.12
CA ARG A 879 20.41 52.85 -37.96
C ARG A 879 19.48 53.95 -38.55
N LYS A 880 19.25 55.12 -37.91
CA LYS A 880 20.06 55.90 -36.94
C LYS A 880 19.28 57.12 -36.35
N ARG A 881 19.50 57.51 -35.08
CA ARG A 881 19.73 58.91 -34.60
C ARG A 881 20.05 58.94 -33.08
N ALA A 882 20.71 60.00 -32.59
CA ALA A 882 21.28 60.09 -31.23
C ALA A 882 21.69 61.53 -30.84
N ARG A 883 21.97 61.78 -29.55
CA ARG A 883 22.81 62.89 -29.04
C ARG A 883 23.61 62.46 -27.80
N THR A 884 24.58 63.27 -27.36
CA THR A 884 25.88 62.71 -26.88
C THR A 884 26.70 63.62 -25.94
N ARG A 885 27.14 63.12 -24.77
CA ARG A 885 28.37 63.50 -23.99
C ARG A 885 28.63 62.37 -22.94
N LYS A 886 29.76 61.63 -22.90
CA LYS A 886 31.17 61.95 -22.52
C LYS A 886 31.28 62.57 -21.12
N LYS A 887 32.15 62.20 -20.16
CA LYS A 887 33.35 61.29 -20.01
C LYS A 887 33.46 60.95 -18.47
N LYS A 888 34.30 60.08 -17.85
CA LYS A 888 35.39 59.10 -18.15
C LYS A 888 35.49 58.10 -16.95
N THR A 889 36.13 56.93 -17.13
CA THR A 889 36.35 55.82 -16.16
C THR A 889 37.19 56.13 -14.90
N TYR A 890 36.92 55.47 -13.77
CA TYR A 890 37.94 55.00 -12.81
C TYR A 890 37.45 53.78 -12.00
N VAL A 891 38.35 53.15 -11.24
CA VAL A 891 38.18 51.92 -10.42
C VAL A 891 37.79 52.28 -8.98
N VAL A 892 37.04 51.43 -8.26
CA VAL A 892 37.14 51.26 -6.78
C VAL A 892 36.42 49.99 -6.28
N THR A 893 36.87 49.47 -5.13
CA THR A 893 36.34 48.32 -4.36
C THR A 893 35.31 48.72 -3.30
N GLY A 894 34.53 47.80 -2.70
CA GLY A 894 33.51 48.18 -1.69
C GLY A 894 32.95 47.09 -0.75
N SER A 895 33.78 46.60 0.17
CA SER A 895 33.49 46.28 1.59
C SER A 895 32.10 45.79 2.08
N ALA A 896 32.13 44.71 2.89
CA ALA A 896 31.27 44.51 4.07
C ALA A 896 32.15 44.53 5.36
N PRO A 897 31.60 44.80 6.57
CA PRO A 897 32.41 45.27 7.72
C PRO A 897 32.92 44.19 8.69
N GLU A 898 33.79 44.63 9.61
CA GLU A 898 34.52 43.85 10.63
C GLU A 898 33.71 43.73 11.97
N ILE A 899 34.22 43.30 13.14
CA ILE A 899 35.34 43.86 13.95
C ILE A 899 35.94 42.80 14.92
N ALA A 900 37.27 42.60 14.80
CA ALA A 900 38.31 42.33 15.84
C ALA A 900 38.13 41.19 16.90
N SER A 901 39.16 40.74 17.65
CA SER A 901 40.56 41.19 17.82
C SER A 901 41.51 40.04 18.23
N GLY A 902 42.84 40.20 18.07
CA GLY A 902 43.86 39.38 18.77
C GLY A 902 45.03 38.83 17.93
N TYR A 903 46.26 39.35 18.15
CA TYR A 903 47.56 38.75 17.75
C TYR A 903 48.16 37.98 18.97
N ILE A 904 49.28 37.22 18.97
CA ILE A 904 50.59 37.32 18.27
C ILE A 904 51.31 35.96 18.07
N VAL A 905 52.27 35.94 17.13
CA VAL A 905 53.56 35.19 17.10
C VAL A 905 53.59 33.63 17.17
N GLY A 906 54.07 33.04 16.06
CA GLY A 906 55.35 32.31 16.08
C GLY A 906 55.36 30.78 15.96
N GLY A 907 56.02 30.24 14.92
CA GLY A 907 56.43 28.82 14.86
C GLY A 907 56.52 28.23 13.46
N THR A 908 57.72 28.10 12.90
CA THR A 908 57.96 27.39 11.62
C THR A 908 58.31 25.92 11.84
N ASN A 909 57.60 24.99 11.18
CA ASN A 909 58.21 23.75 10.67
C ASN A 909 57.32 23.01 9.65
N LYS A 910 57.92 22.06 8.91
CA LYS A 910 57.26 21.29 7.83
C LYS A 910 56.32 20.22 8.39
N PRO A 911 55.20 19.88 7.70
CA PRO A 911 54.35 18.75 8.06
C PRO A 911 54.97 17.42 7.62
N THR A 912 54.98 16.43 8.53
CA THR A 912 55.34 15.03 8.24
C THR A 912 54.06 14.20 8.05
N GLN A 913 54.07 13.22 7.15
CA GLN A 913 52.93 12.33 6.90
C GLN A 913 52.64 11.40 8.11
N PRO A 914 51.39 11.30 8.59
CA PRO A 914 50.99 10.26 9.54
C PRO A 914 50.74 8.90 8.84
N GLN A 915 51.14 7.81 9.48
CA GLN A 915 50.74 6.44 9.09
C GLN A 915 49.38 6.06 9.72
N PRO A 916 48.61 5.14 9.12
CA PRO A 916 47.32 4.71 9.65
C PRO A 916 47.46 3.84 10.93
N PRO A 917 46.49 3.90 11.87
CA PRO A 917 46.53 3.13 13.10
C PRO A 917 46.17 1.65 12.90
N LYS A 918 46.64 0.79 13.82
CA LYS A 918 46.25 -0.64 13.89
C LYS A 918 44.84 -0.80 14.49
N PRO A 919 44.09 -1.85 14.11
CA PRO A 919 42.78 -2.14 14.71
C PRO A 919 42.89 -2.60 16.17
N PRO A 920 41.90 -2.28 17.03
CA PRO A 920 41.86 -2.73 18.42
C PRO A 920 41.47 -4.21 18.54
N GLN A 921 41.84 -4.82 19.67
CA GLN A 921 41.50 -6.21 20.00
C GLN A 921 40.07 -6.33 20.59
N ALA A 922 39.47 -7.50 20.43
CA ALA A 922 38.11 -7.77 20.92
C ALA A 922 38.05 -7.85 22.47
N PRO A 923 36.96 -7.34 23.10
CA PRO A 923 36.79 -7.39 24.55
C PRO A 923 36.48 -8.81 25.05
N GLN A 924 37.00 -9.14 26.24
CA GLN A 924 36.76 -10.42 26.91
C GLN A 924 35.45 -10.40 27.71
N ALA A 925 34.82 -11.58 27.87
CA ALA A 925 33.56 -11.72 28.62
C ALA A 925 33.77 -11.59 30.14
N PRO A 926 32.85 -10.97 30.89
CA PRO A 926 32.96 -10.79 32.34
C PRO A 926 32.73 -12.10 33.12
N GLN A 927 33.48 -12.29 34.21
CA GLN A 927 33.36 -13.45 35.09
C GLN A 927 32.19 -13.30 36.08
N ILE A 928 31.45 -14.38 36.31
CA ILE A 928 30.34 -14.44 37.28
C ILE A 928 30.85 -14.98 38.63
N GLN A 929 30.57 -14.26 39.71
CA GLN A 929 30.90 -14.68 41.07
C GLN A 929 29.91 -15.71 41.64
N LYS A 930 30.41 -16.59 42.52
CA LYS A 930 29.64 -17.46 43.44
C LYS A 930 29.95 -16.97 44.87
N ALA A 931 29.17 -17.18 45.93
CA ALA A 931 27.93 -17.93 46.18
C ALA A 931 27.06 -17.13 47.22
N PRO A 932 26.07 -17.63 48.00
CA PRO A 932 25.93 -18.98 48.63
C PRO A 932 24.56 -19.67 48.41
N ARG A 933 24.41 -20.88 48.97
CA ARG A 933 23.13 -21.59 49.16
C ARG A 933 22.59 -21.37 50.57
N PRO A 934 21.28 -21.55 50.77
CA PRO A 934 20.84 -22.58 51.72
C PRO A 934 19.86 -23.60 51.12
N THR A 935 19.45 -24.58 51.93
CA THR A 935 18.60 -25.75 51.60
C THR A 935 17.14 -25.56 52.06
N ILE A 936 16.19 -26.32 51.47
CA ILE A 936 15.21 -27.20 52.20
C ILE A 936 14.19 -27.88 51.24
N ASP A 937 14.04 -29.20 51.44
CA ASP A 937 12.90 -30.13 51.27
C ASP A 937 11.98 -30.30 50.03
N ALA A 938 11.38 -31.51 50.04
CA ALA A 938 10.08 -31.96 49.50
C ALA A 938 10.06 -32.78 48.18
N LYS A 939 9.40 -33.95 48.26
CA LYS A 939 9.19 -34.96 47.21
C LYS A 939 8.00 -34.62 46.31
N PRO A 940 7.95 -35.12 45.07
CA PRO A 940 6.71 -35.59 44.45
C PRO A 940 6.46 -37.08 44.79
N ALA A 941 5.19 -37.48 44.88
CA ALA A 941 4.78 -38.87 45.14
C ALA A 941 4.39 -39.60 43.85
N LYS A 942 4.50 -40.94 43.85
CA LYS A 942 3.84 -41.78 42.85
C LYS A 942 2.32 -41.76 43.05
N ARG A 943 1.56 -41.74 41.95
CA ARG A 943 0.40 -42.61 41.79
C ARG A 943 0.03 -42.81 40.32
N ASP A 944 -0.59 -43.94 40.07
CA ASP A 944 -0.77 -44.56 38.76
C ASP A 944 -2.20 -44.30 38.23
N ALA A 945 -2.35 -44.25 36.91
CA ALA A 945 -3.63 -44.39 36.21
C ALA A 945 -3.38 -44.92 34.79
N GLU A 946 -4.20 -45.87 34.36
CA GLU A 946 -4.10 -46.53 33.05
C GLU A 946 -4.90 -45.75 31.98
N GLY A 947 -4.57 -45.93 30.70
CA GLY A 947 -5.22 -45.19 29.61
C GLY A 947 -4.73 -45.59 28.21
N SER A 948 -4.96 -46.84 27.81
CA SER A 948 -4.53 -47.36 26.51
C SER A 948 -5.45 -46.96 25.36
N LEU A 949 -4.89 -46.50 24.24
CA LEU A 949 -5.52 -46.65 22.92
C LEU A 949 -4.49 -46.56 21.78
N ARG A 950 -4.47 -47.58 20.92
CA ARG A 950 -3.65 -47.71 19.70
C ARG A 950 -4.56 -48.12 18.54
N ILE A 951 -4.82 -47.22 17.60
CA ILE A 951 -5.24 -47.49 16.21
C ILE A 951 -4.56 -46.36 15.41
N ARG A 952 -3.64 -46.61 14.48
CA ARG A 952 -3.83 -47.05 13.07
C ARG A 952 -4.87 -46.20 12.32
N HIS A 953 -4.67 -45.87 11.04
CA HIS A 953 -3.71 -46.44 10.09
C HIS A 953 -2.97 -45.37 9.27
#